data_AF-A0A4P7BXZ3-F1
#
_entry.id   AF-A0A4P7BXZ3-F1
#
_cell.length_a   1.000
_cell.length_b   1.000
_cell.length_c   1.000
_cell.angle_alpha   90.00
_cell.angle_beta   90.00
_cell.angle_gamma   90.00
#
_symmetry.space_group_name_H-M   'P 1'
#
loop_
_entity.id
_entity.type
_entity.pdbx_description
1 polymer ?
#
loop_
_entity_poly.entity_id
_entity_poly.type
_entity_poly.pdbx_seq_one_letter_code
_entity_poly.pdbx_strand_id
1 'polypeptide(L)'
;MITNANRPNPPHSAEEGTSLVRPNLDRRLLAEAVRFHEEAQGPSLNEDQADTVGRKTGGNLEQRIIARAQSLSIAPSLQEALHQLHSAFALATVIGLVLAIFAGATTARMALGSETEGPVNFFWVLGSILGVNTIALIAWITLIFIQPGITTTGSLGAAAFALGRRLNYWLHKGPPHVAAAQAVGSVYARSPIGRWTLSAVSHAIWLAFLVSSLVLAIFLLSIKEYSFAWETTILSDRTYVALTRTLASVPEALGFTTPDTDQIVASHWTGTGDFSPEAREAWSGLLAGSIIAYGILPRALLLLLSLLLRWQAGRHFRLDTSRPGYSRLRNRLMPVSRTIGIIDTEETPETAYGEETLKDEALLAQTTGPIAILGLEIDPPQSDWPPPLEGIDWLDLGFVDDRSQRHHALERILSALQKPRLIVVVCSLTATPDRGTRAFVHELQHTSHLPVIIVLTEGQHLRNRGDGKQVAQRLADWRQIAAEAKVKNERVMEVDLDHLTDVSRTKLAKRLGIKPSTLVTQRRVEKAFAVILEHLNHWTQEPNASEQAELHRQIAQLYRGERQSWQALLQTKAQEGGNQVAQLQTSASRMMDLLPDRLRRSSKWLAAGALTGAMGCVAASTLVTPAAIAALPAWVGLGAAISAALQPLMPKRENVIAPERIDLTEAVNSAALFAIVLELQGRDEATITRIIDQVAIENEPPPIANPAAARTWLDTLRQRLDLALARERGA
;
A
#
# COMPACT_ATOMS: atom_id res chain seq x y z
N MET A 1 -47.32 56.66 -33.76
CA MET A 1 -46.17 57.58 -33.84
C MET A 1 -45.28 57.31 -32.63
N ILE A 2 -44.06 56.82 -32.88
CA ILE A 2 -42.83 57.12 -32.14
C ILE A 2 -42.71 56.60 -30.68
N THR A 3 -42.01 55.46 -30.59
CA THR A 3 -40.95 55.05 -29.61
C THR A 3 -40.99 55.61 -28.18
N ASN A 4 -41.07 54.72 -27.18
CA ASN A 4 -40.49 55.00 -25.87
C ASN A 4 -39.39 53.99 -25.57
N ALA A 5 -38.15 54.48 -25.58
CA ALA A 5 -36.93 53.71 -25.46
C ALA A 5 -36.61 53.43 -23.99
N ASN A 6 -36.39 52.14 -23.76
CA ASN A 6 -35.83 51.49 -22.59
C ASN A 6 -34.49 52.14 -22.16
N ARG A 7 -34.38 52.61 -20.91
CA ARG A 7 -33.08 52.86 -20.24
C ARG A 7 -32.91 51.82 -19.12
N PRO A 8 -31.82 51.04 -19.10
CA PRO A 8 -31.56 50.12 -18.00
C PRO A 8 -30.89 50.84 -16.81
N ASN A 9 -31.31 50.45 -15.60
CA ASN A 9 -30.67 50.79 -14.33
C ASN A 9 -29.27 50.15 -14.21
N PRO A 10 -28.33 50.77 -13.46
CA PRO A 10 -26.98 50.26 -13.29
C PRO A 10 -26.96 48.98 -12.43
N PRO A 11 -25.98 48.08 -12.62
CA PRO A 11 -25.94 46.84 -11.87
C PRO A 11 -25.49 47.08 -10.43
N HIS A 12 -26.29 46.56 -9.50
CA HIS A 12 -25.92 46.41 -8.10
C HIS A 12 -24.69 45.50 -7.97
N SER A 13 -23.58 46.08 -7.51
CA SER A 13 -22.41 45.38 -7.01
C SER A 13 -22.55 45.18 -5.50
N ALA A 14 -22.92 43.98 -5.06
CA ALA A 14 -22.58 43.42 -3.74
C ALA A 14 -23.23 42.04 -3.56
N GLU A 15 -22.43 40.97 -3.73
CA GLU A 15 -22.48 39.67 -3.02
C GLU A 15 -21.72 38.58 -3.82
N GLU A 16 -20.39 38.69 -3.93
CA GLU A 16 -19.54 37.70 -4.66
C GLU A 16 -18.49 36.97 -3.80
N GLY A 17 -18.48 37.16 -2.47
CA GLY A 17 -17.36 36.70 -1.63
C GLY A 17 -17.28 35.19 -1.37
N THR A 18 -18.41 34.50 -1.23
CA THR A 18 -18.46 33.08 -0.80
C THR A 18 -18.83 32.11 -1.92
N SER A 19 -19.44 32.61 -3.00
CA SER A 19 -19.93 31.82 -4.14
C SER A 19 -18.89 31.57 -5.23
N LEU A 20 -17.76 32.29 -5.28
CA LEU A 20 -16.77 32.17 -6.37
C LEU A 20 -15.77 31.01 -6.20
N VAL A 21 -15.57 30.49 -4.98
CA VAL A 21 -14.55 29.43 -4.71
C VAL A 21 -15.07 28.03 -5.04
N ARG A 22 -16.31 27.71 -4.68
CA ARG A 22 -16.97 26.42 -4.99
C ARG A 22 -17.05 26.12 -6.50
N PRO A 23 -17.51 27.03 -7.37
CA PRO A 23 -17.64 26.73 -8.80
C PRO A 23 -16.30 26.44 -9.46
N ASN A 24 -15.18 26.92 -8.91
CA ASN A 24 -13.86 26.66 -9.50
C ASN A 24 -13.26 25.31 -9.04
N LEU A 25 -13.63 24.81 -7.86
CA LEU A 25 -13.25 23.46 -7.43
C LEU A 25 -14.11 22.41 -8.12
N ASP A 26 -15.42 22.63 -8.21
CA ASP A 26 -16.35 21.68 -8.84
C ASP A 26 -16.03 21.48 -10.32
N ARG A 27 -15.66 22.56 -11.03
CA ARG A 27 -15.20 22.49 -12.43
C ARG A 27 -13.91 21.67 -12.60
N ARG A 28 -12.98 21.76 -11.64
CA ARG A 28 -11.75 20.96 -11.65
C ARG A 28 -12.01 19.51 -11.27
N LEU A 29 -12.90 19.26 -10.31
CA LEU A 29 -13.34 17.91 -9.95
C LEU A 29 -14.05 17.23 -11.12
N LEU A 30 -14.87 17.97 -11.87
CA LEU A 30 -15.46 17.49 -13.12
C LEU A 30 -14.40 17.09 -14.14
N ALA A 31 -13.36 17.93 -14.33
CA ALA A 31 -12.27 17.61 -15.23
C ALA A 31 -11.48 16.37 -14.79
N GLU A 32 -11.30 16.13 -13.48
CA GLU A 32 -10.69 14.89 -12.96
C GLU A 32 -11.63 13.68 -13.15
N ALA A 33 -12.93 13.85 -12.96
CA ALA A 33 -13.92 12.80 -13.19
C ALA A 33 -13.97 12.39 -14.67
N VAL A 34 -13.88 13.35 -15.60
CA VAL A 34 -13.73 13.08 -17.03
C VAL A 34 -12.44 12.29 -17.30
N ARG A 35 -11.31 12.70 -16.70
CA ARG A 35 -10.03 11.99 -16.88
C ARG A 35 -10.12 10.51 -16.45
N PHE A 36 -10.69 10.24 -15.27
CA PHE A 36 -10.89 8.86 -14.79
C PHE A 36 -11.89 8.08 -15.66
N HIS A 37 -12.92 8.74 -16.17
CA HIS A 37 -13.87 8.12 -17.08
C HIS A 37 -13.22 7.71 -18.41
N GLU A 38 -12.43 8.59 -19.01
CA GLU A 38 -11.67 8.33 -20.24
C GLU A 38 -10.61 7.23 -20.04
N GLU A 39 -9.89 7.23 -18.92
CA GLU A 39 -8.89 6.20 -18.60
C GLU A 39 -9.51 4.82 -18.36
N ALA A 40 -10.72 4.74 -17.80
CA ALA A 40 -11.41 3.48 -17.55
C ALA A 40 -12.00 2.86 -18.83
N GLN A 41 -12.34 3.67 -19.84
CA GLN A 41 -12.95 3.20 -21.10
C GLN A 41 -11.95 2.97 -22.24
N GLY A 42 -10.70 3.45 -22.11
CA GLY A 42 -9.62 3.21 -23.08
C GLY A 42 -9.38 4.40 -24.02
N PRO A 43 -10.20 4.63 -25.06
CA PRO A 43 -10.09 5.83 -25.90
C PRO A 43 -10.62 7.07 -25.17
N SER A 44 -9.92 8.20 -25.32
CA SER A 44 -10.48 9.51 -24.93
C SER A 44 -11.74 9.80 -25.75
N LEU A 45 -12.78 10.35 -25.11
CA LEU A 45 -14.01 10.74 -25.79
C LEU A 45 -13.68 11.68 -26.95
N ASN A 46 -13.98 11.26 -28.18
CA ASN A 46 -13.64 12.02 -29.38
C ASN A 46 -14.83 12.87 -29.83
N GLU A 47 -15.09 13.95 -29.10
CA GLU A 47 -16.15 14.92 -29.42
C GLU A 47 -15.53 16.23 -29.93
N ASP A 48 -15.49 16.40 -31.26
CA ASP A 48 -14.85 17.54 -31.93
C ASP A 48 -15.41 18.91 -31.50
N GLN A 49 -16.69 18.95 -31.13
CA GLN A 49 -17.34 20.17 -30.62
C GLN A 49 -16.73 20.58 -29.28
N ALA A 50 -16.51 19.63 -28.35
CA ALA A 50 -15.93 19.89 -27.05
C ALA A 50 -14.45 20.32 -27.14
N ASP A 51 -13.69 19.68 -28.04
CA ASP A 51 -12.31 20.06 -28.34
C ASP A 51 -12.22 21.47 -28.96
N THR A 52 -13.21 21.84 -29.79
CA THR A 52 -13.29 23.18 -30.37
C THR A 52 -13.57 24.25 -29.30
N VAL A 53 -14.46 23.98 -28.35
CA VAL A 53 -14.70 24.85 -27.19
C VAL A 53 -13.43 25.01 -26.36
N GLY A 54 -12.74 23.90 -26.06
CA GLY A 54 -11.45 23.93 -25.35
C GLY A 54 -10.39 24.76 -26.07
N ARG A 55 -10.26 24.62 -27.41
CA ARG A 55 -9.32 25.41 -28.22
C ARG A 55 -9.65 26.90 -28.27
N LYS A 56 -10.94 27.26 -28.35
CA LYS A 56 -11.43 28.65 -28.44
C LYS A 56 -11.37 29.41 -27.11
N THR A 57 -11.39 28.71 -25.98
CA THR A 57 -11.37 29.32 -24.63
C THR A 57 -10.11 30.17 -24.38
N GLY A 58 -9.00 29.91 -25.08
CA GLY A 58 -7.76 30.65 -24.87
C GLY A 58 -7.05 30.24 -23.56
N GLY A 59 -5.98 30.96 -23.21
CA GLY A 59 -5.30 30.77 -21.92
C GLY A 59 -4.47 29.48 -21.81
N ASN A 60 -4.20 29.08 -20.56
CA ASN A 60 -3.31 27.96 -20.24
C ASN A 60 -4.00 26.60 -20.46
N LEU A 61 -3.22 25.51 -20.47
CA LEU A 61 -3.71 24.16 -20.72
C LEU A 61 -4.82 23.74 -19.73
N GLU A 62 -4.70 24.10 -18.45
CA GLU A 62 -5.72 23.82 -17.42
C GLU A 62 -7.09 24.43 -17.79
N GLN A 63 -7.12 25.71 -18.17
CA GLN A 63 -8.35 26.41 -18.56
C GLN A 63 -9.04 25.75 -19.76
N ARG A 64 -8.24 25.33 -20.75
CA ARG A 64 -8.72 24.64 -21.96
C ARG A 64 -9.29 23.25 -21.63
N ILE A 65 -8.64 22.51 -20.73
CA ILE A 65 -9.11 21.21 -20.24
C ILE A 65 -10.44 21.35 -19.50
N ILE A 66 -10.55 22.34 -18.59
CA ILE A 66 -11.78 22.59 -17.84
C ILE A 66 -12.93 22.93 -18.79
N ALA A 67 -12.71 23.82 -19.76
CA ALA A 67 -13.72 24.19 -20.74
C ALA A 67 -14.17 23.00 -21.61
N ARG A 68 -13.22 22.18 -22.08
CA ARG A 68 -13.53 20.92 -22.79
C ARG A 68 -14.39 20.01 -21.92
N ALA A 69 -13.96 19.76 -20.67
CA ALA A 69 -14.65 18.85 -19.76
C ALA A 69 -16.11 19.25 -19.50
N GLN A 70 -16.41 20.55 -19.50
CA GLN A 70 -17.78 21.04 -19.34
C GLN A 70 -18.64 20.89 -20.60
N SER A 71 -18.02 20.86 -21.79
CA SER A 71 -18.71 20.75 -23.07
C SER A 71 -18.92 19.32 -23.57
N LEU A 72 -18.36 18.31 -22.89
CA LEU A 72 -18.57 16.91 -23.26
C LEU A 72 -20.00 16.45 -22.96
N SER A 73 -20.54 15.58 -23.80
CA SER A 73 -21.88 15.00 -23.63
C SER A 73 -22.09 14.28 -22.29
N ILE A 74 -21.02 13.70 -21.73
CA ILE A 74 -21.02 12.99 -20.44
C ILE A 74 -21.01 13.94 -19.22
N ALA A 75 -20.72 15.22 -19.41
CA ALA A 75 -20.53 16.18 -18.32
C ALA A 75 -21.74 16.30 -17.38
N PRO A 76 -23.00 16.37 -17.86
CA PRO A 76 -24.17 16.43 -16.97
C PRO A 76 -24.28 15.19 -16.07
N SER A 77 -24.04 14.00 -16.62
CA SER A 77 -24.08 12.74 -15.87
C SER A 77 -22.98 12.65 -14.81
N LEU A 78 -21.77 13.16 -15.11
CA LEU A 78 -20.67 13.23 -14.14
C LEU A 78 -20.91 14.29 -13.06
N GLN A 79 -21.49 15.43 -13.41
CA GLN A 79 -21.87 16.46 -12.45
C GLN A 79 -22.93 15.94 -11.47
N GLU A 80 -23.94 15.24 -11.98
CA GLU A 80 -24.97 14.61 -11.16
C GLU A 80 -24.36 13.54 -10.25
N ALA A 81 -23.47 12.69 -10.77
CA ALA A 81 -22.76 11.69 -9.97
C ALA A 81 -21.88 12.31 -8.86
N LEU A 82 -21.20 13.42 -9.15
CA LEU A 82 -20.43 14.17 -8.14
C LEU A 82 -21.35 14.80 -7.08
N HIS A 83 -22.49 15.37 -7.49
CA HIS A 83 -23.48 15.93 -6.58
C HIS A 83 -24.04 14.86 -5.63
N GLN A 84 -24.46 13.72 -6.17
CA GLN A 84 -24.96 12.58 -5.38
C GLN A 84 -23.92 12.04 -4.41
N LEU A 85 -22.65 11.95 -4.82
CA LEU A 85 -21.56 11.54 -3.94
C LEU A 85 -21.32 12.54 -2.81
N HIS A 86 -21.33 13.85 -3.10
CA HIS A 86 -21.23 14.89 -2.07
C HIS A 86 -22.42 14.82 -1.10
N SER A 87 -23.64 14.63 -1.60
CA SER A 87 -24.85 14.45 -0.79
C SER A 87 -24.77 13.20 0.09
N ALA A 88 -24.26 12.07 -0.43
CA ALA A 88 -24.05 10.86 0.36
C ALA A 88 -23.00 11.05 1.47
N PHE A 89 -21.92 11.79 1.20
CA PHE A 89 -20.94 12.15 2.22
C PHE A 89 -21.51 13.11 3.27
N ALA A 90 -22.33 14.08 2.85
CA ALA A 90 -23.04 14.97 3.76
C ALA A 90 -24.00 14.19 4.68
N LEU A 91 -24.77 13.26 4.11
CA LEU A 91 -25.66 12.38 4.87
C LEU A 91 -24.88 11.52 5.89
N ALA A 92 -23.79 10.88 5.47
CA ALA A 92 -22.94 10.10 6.37
C ALA A 92 -22.36 10.96 7.51
N THR A 93 -22.03 12.23 7.22
CA THR A 93 -21.58 13.19 8.23
C THR A 93 -22.71 13.54 9.22
N VAL A 94 -23.94 13.77 8.73
CA VAL A 94 -25.12 14.02 9.58
C VAL A 94 -25.40 12.82 10.48
N ILE A 95 -25.35 11.59 9.95
CA ILE A 95 -25.49 10.36 10.73
C ILE A 95 -24.44 10.31 11.85
N GLY A 96 -23.16 10.58 11.51
CA GLY A 96 -22.08 10.63 12.49
C GLY A 96 -22.29 11.67 13.59
N LEU A 97 -22.79 12.87 13.24
CA LEU A 97 -23.12 13.91 14.21
C LEU A 97 -24.26 13.49 15.15
N VAL A 98 -25.34 12.91 14.61
CA VAL A 98 -26.47 12.41 15.41
C VAL A 98 -26.01 11.31 16.37
N LEU A 99 -25.24 10.34 15.87
CA LEU A 99 -24.68 9.27 16.71
C LEU A 99 -23.76 9.83 17.81
N ALA A 100 -22.95 10.83 17.51
CA ALA A 100 -22.10 11.50 18.50
C ALA A 100 -22.91 12.25 19.56
N ILE A 101 -24.01 12.92 19.18
CA ILE A 101 -24.91 13.58 20.13
C ILE A 101 -25.46 12.55 21.14
N PHE A 102 -26.01 11.43 20.65
CA PHE A 102 -26.52 10.36 21.51
C PHE A 102 -25.42 9.71 22.34
N ALA A 103 -24.25 9.42 21.75
CA ALA A 103 -23.12 8.86 22.47
C ALA A 103 -22.66 9.80 23.61
N GLY A 104 -22.52 11.10 23.34
CA GLY A 104 -22.10 12.08 24.34
C GLY A 104 -23.10 12.22 25.48
N ALA A 105 -24.39 12.27 25.17
CA ALA A 105 -25.47 12.26 26.15
C ALA A 105 -25.41 10.98 27.01
N THR A 106 -25.36 9.81 26.38
CA THR A 106 -25.28 8.52 27.10
C THR A 106 -24.04 8.45 27.98
N THR A 107 -22.87 8.87 27.50
CA THR A 107 -21.64 8.88 28.29
C THR A 107 -21.78 9.78 29.52
N ALA A 108 -22.34 10.99 29.40
CA ALA A 108 -22.54 11.88 30.54
C ALA A 108 -23.50 11.27 31.57
N ARG A 109 -24.61 10.66 31.11
CA ARG A 109 -25.58 9.99 31.98
C ARG A 109 -24.99 8.79 32.70
N MET A 110 -24.24 7.94 32.00
CA MET A 110 -23.62 6.76 32.60
C MET A 110 -22.51 7.14 33.57
N ALA A 111 -21.71 8.15 33.23
CA ALA A 111 -20.60 8.61 34.05
C ALA A 111 -21.07 9.25 35.36
N LEU A 112 -22.13 10.06 35.33
CA LEU A 112 -22.73 10.66 36.53
C LEU A 112 -23.52 9.64 37.37
N GLY A 113 -23.89 8.48 36.80
CA GLY A 113 -24.59 7.42 37.52
C GLY A 113 -25.97 7.81 38.06
N SER A 114 -26.49 6.98 38.96
CA SER A 114 -27.71 7.25 39.73
C SER A 114 -27.38 7.71 41.16
N GLU A 115 -28.24 8.52 41.78
CA GLU A 115 -28.05 9.03 43.15
C GLU A 115 -27.94 7.92 44.20
N THR A 116 -28.48 6.74 43.90
CA THR A 116 -28.50 5.57 44.78
C THR A 116 -27.17 4.81 44.83
N GLU A 117 -26.22 5.13 43.95
CA GLU A 117 -24.93 4.43 43.83
C GLU A 117 -23.80 5.08 44.65
N GLY A 118 -24.10 6.14 45.41
CA GLY A 118 -23.12 6.87 46.23
C GLY A 118 -22.57 8.13 45.55
N PRO A 119 -21.54 8.77 46.14
CA PRO A 119 -20.97 9.99 45.56
C PRO A 119 -20.24 9.70 44.24
N VAL A 120 -20.30 10.67 43.33
CA VAL A 120 -19.73 10.57 41.99
C VAL A 120 -18.24 10.85 42.01
N ASN A 121 -17.45 9.94 41.43
CA ASN A 121 -16.02 10.18 41.29
C ASN A 121 -15.72 11.13 40.13
N PHE A 122 -15.18 12.31 40.47
CA PHE A 122 -14.91 13.38 39.50
C PHE A 122 -13.99 12.94 38.35
N PHE A 123 -12.88 12.26 38.63
CA PHE A 123 -11.92 11.85 37.58
C PHE A 123 -12.46 10.73 36.71
N TRP A 124 -13.34 9.88 37.21
CA TRP A 124 -14.06 8.90 36.38
C TRP A 124 -15.01 9.60 35.40
N VAL A 125 -15.74 10.63 35.83
CA VAL A 125 -16.61 11.40 34.93
C VAL A 125 -15.79 12.12 33.88
N LEU A 126 -14.76 12.84 34.33
CA LEU A 126 -13.89 13.60 33.46
C LEU A 126 -13.17 12.70 32.45
N GLY A 127 -12.63 11.57 32.92
CA GLY A 127 -11.95 10.58 32.08
C GLY A 127 -12.88 9.91 31.07
N SER A 128 -14.12 9.63 31.44
CA SER A 128 -15.11 9.03 30.53
C SER A 128 -15.51 9.98 29.39
N ILE A 129 -15.65 11.27 29.68
CA ILE A 129 -16.03 12.29 28.67
C ILE A 129 -14.80 12.73 27.86
N LEU A 130 -13.68 13.07 28.52
CA LEU A 130 -12.51 13.67 27.88
C LEU A 130 -11.42 12.68 27.47
N GLY A 131 -11.35 11.48 28.05
CA GLY A 131 -10.23 10.57 27.85
C GLY A 131 -10.03 10.17 26.38
N VAL A 132 -11.04 9.53 25.78
CA VAL A 132 -10.99 9.15 24.36
C VAL A 132 -10.85 10.37 23.46
N ASN A 133 -11.52 11.48 23.81
CA ASN A 133 -11.41 12.75 23.09
C ASN A 133 -9.96 13.29 23.07
N THR A 134 -9.25 13.20 24.18
CA THR A 134 -7.87 13.68 24.34
C THR A 134 -6.91 12.78 23.58
N ILE A 135 -7.06 11.46 23.69
CA ILE A 135 -6.26 10.48 22.94
C ILE A 135 -6.44 10.69 21.44
N ALA A 136 -7.68 10.83 20.97
CA ALA A 136 -7.99 11.08 19.56
C ALA A 136 -7.43 12.42 19.09
N LEU A 137 -7.37 13.44 19.96
CA LEU A 137 -6.80 14.75 19.65
C LEU A 137 -5.28 14.65 19.49
N ILE A 138 -4.59 14.01 20.44
CA ILE A 138 -3.14 13.78 20.39
C ILE A 138 -2.78 12.97 19.14
N ALA A 139 -3.50 11.88 18.88
CA ALA A 139 -3.31 11.07 17.68
C ALA A 139 -3.46 11.91 16.40
N TRP A 140 -4.47 12.79 16.33
CA TRP A 140 -4.65 13.68 15.19
C TRP A 140 -3.48 14.68 15.05
N ILE A 141 -3.05 15.33 16.14
CA ILE A 141 -1.91 16.27 16.13
C ILE A 141 -0.64 15.55 15.65
N THR A 142 -0.34 14.39 16.21
CA THR A 142 0.84 13.60 15.82
C THR A 142 0.78 13.20 14.35
N LEU A 143 -0.36 12.67 13.89
CA LEU A 143 -0.50 12.21 12.51
C LEU A 143 -0.46 13.35 11.48
N ILE A 144 -0.97 14.54 11.82
CA ILE A 144 -1.00 15.66 10.87
C ILE A 144 0.39 16.25 10.60
N PHE A 145 1.32 16.16 11.56
CA PHE A 145 2.71 16.60 11.39
C PHE A 145 3.64 15.51 10.84
N ILE A 146 3.49 14.26 11.28
CA ILE A 146 4.43 13.18 10.91
C ILE A 146 4.07 12.56 9.56
N GLN A 147 2.78 12.28 9.32
CA GLN A 147 2.32 11.59 8.11
C GLN A 147 1.01 12.19 7.59
N PRO A 148 1.07 13.35 6.91
CA PRO A 148 -0.10 14.06 6.40
C PRO A 148 -1.09 13.19 5.61
N GLY A 149 -0.60 12.20 4.87
CA GLY A 149 -1.42 11.28 4.07
C GLY A 149 -2.23 10.28 4.88
N ILE A 150 -1.81 9.89 6.09
CA ILE A 150 -2.47 8.86 6.92
C ILE A 150 -3.66 9.42 7.71
N THR A 151 -3.71 10.74 7.94
CA THR A 151 -4.88 11.40 8.53
C THR A 151 -6.19 11.15 7.73
N THR A 152 -6.05 10.73 6.47
CA THR A 152 -7.15 10.41 5.55
C THR A 152 -7.73 9.00 5.69
N THR A 153 -7.17 8.12 6.54
CA THR A 153 -7.61 6.72 6.65
C THR A 153 -8.07 6.30 8.05
N GLY A 154 -7.62 6.97 9.13
CA GLY A 154 -7.90 6.57 10.52
C GLY A 154 -8.79 7.51 11.34
N SER A 155 -9.41 8.52 10.72
CA SER A 155 -10.22 9.53 11.42
C SER A 155 -11.74 9.31 11.26
N LEU A 156 -12.57 9.87 12.14
CA LEU A 156 -14.03 9.80 12.01
C LEU A 156 -14.53 10.45 10.71
N GLY A 157 -13.85 11.47 10.20
CA GLY A 157 -14.10 12.05 8.89
C GLY A 157 -13.79 11.08 7.75
N ALA A 158 -12.68 10.33 7.85
CA ALA A 158 -12.37 9.26 6.90
C ALA A 158 -13.43 8.14 6.93
N ALA A 159 -13.91 7.77 8.12
CA ALA A 159 -15.00 6.81 8.27
C ALA A 159 -16.31 7.31 7.64
N ALA A 160 -16.68 8.58 7.87
CA ALA A 160 -17.84 9.21 7.23
C ALA A 160 -17.69 9.25 5.70
N PHE A 161 -16.49 9.51 5.18
CA PHE A 161 -16.22 9.47 3.74
C PHE A 161 -16.30 8.06 3.16
N ALA A 162 -15.75 7.06 3.85
CA ALA A 162 -15.86 5.66 3.46
C ALA A 162 -17.32 5.19 3.44
N LEU A 163 -18.10 5.56 4.46
CA LEU A 163 -19.53 5.29 4.52
C LEU A 163 -20.28 5.99 3.38
N GLY A 164 -20.02 7.28 3.13
CA GLY A 164 -20.64 8.03 2.03
C GLY A 164 -20.35 7.40 0.66
N ARG A 165 -19.11 6.97 0.40
CA ARG A 165 -18.76 6.22 -0.82
C ARG A 165 -19.50 4.89 -0.91
N ARG A 166 -19.64 4.17 0.21
CA ARG A 166 -20.34 2.89 0.26
C ARG A 166 -21.84 3.05 0.01
N LEU A 167 -22.48 4.06 0.61
CA LEU A 167 -23.87 4.43 0.35
C LEU A 167 -24.07 4.82 -1.12
N ASN A 168 -23.20 5.64 -1.67
CA ASN A 168 -23.26 6.04 -3.08
C ASN A 168 -23.12 4.83 -4.02
N TYR A 169 -22.21 3.90 -3.73
CA TYR A 169 -22.04 2.67 -4.50
C TYR A 169 -23.25 1.73 -4.42
N TRP A 170 -23.94 1.68 -3.27
CA TRP A 170 -25.15 0.87 -3.11
C TRP A 170 -26.36 1.44 -3.86
N LEU A 171 -26.53 2.76 -3.84
CA LEU A 171 -27.67 3.45 -4.44
C LEU A 171 -27.49 3.70 -5.94
N HIS A 172 -26.26 3.99 -6.37
CA HIS A 172 -25.97 4.39 -7.74
C HIS A 172 -24.86 3.52 -8.33
N LYS A 173 -25.20 2.86 -9.45
CA LYS A 173 -24.28 2.02 -10.22
C LYS A 173 -24.11 2.62 -11.60
N GLY A 174 -22.88 2.69 -12.08
CA GLY A 174 -22.59 3.11 -13.44
C GLY A 174 -21.18 3.67 -13.63
N PRO A 175 -20.67 3.70 -14.87
CA PRO A 175 -19.35 4.24 -15.17
C PRO A 175 -19.14 5.70 -14.70
N PRO A 176 -20.12 6.63 -14.79
CA PRO A 176 -19.97 7.99 -14.29
C PRO A 176 -19.78 8.06 -12.76
N HIS A 177 -20.52 7.28 -11.99
CA HIS A 177 -20.43 7.24 -10.53
C HIS A 177 -19.11 6.65 -10.03
N VAL A 178 -18.59 5.63 -10.72
CA VAL A 178 -17.25 5.09 -10.43
C VAL A 178 -16.18 6.13 -10.71
N ALA A 179 -16.24 6.82 -11.85
CA ALA A 179 -15.28 7.86 -12.21
C ALA A 179 -15.33 9.06 -11.24
N ALA A 180 -16.52 9.50 -10.85
CA ALA A 180 -16.72 10.54 -9.84
C ALA A 180 -16.11 10.13 -8.47
N ALA A 181 -16.35 8.90 -8.03
CA ALA A 181 -15.80 8.38 -6.77
C ALA A 181 -14.27 8.26 -6.79
N GLN A 182 -13.69 7.85 -7.92
CA GLN A 182 -12.23 7.81 -8.10
C GLN A 182 -11.62 9.21 -8.14
N ALA A 183 -12.27 10.16 -8.82
CA ALA A 183 -11.85 11.56 -8.86
C ALA A 183 -11.79 12.18 -7.47
N VAL A 184 -12.91 12.16 -6.73
CA VAL A 184 -12.98 12.70 -5.36
C VAL A 184 -12.01 11.97 -4.43
N GLY A 185 -11.95 10.63 -4.50
CA GLY A 185 -11.01 9.84 -3.70
C GLY A 185 -9.55 10.20 -3.95
N SER A 186 -9.16 10.37 -5.22
CA SER A 186 -7.80 10.75 -5.59
C SER A 186 -7.43 12.16 -5.15
N VAL A 187 -8.35 13.11 -5.26
CA VAL A 187 -8.16 14.49 -4.79
C VAL A 187 -8.06 14.50 -3.28
N TYR A 188 -8.92 13.78 -2.56
CA TYR A 188 -8.90 13.76 -1.11
C TYR A 188 -7.65 13.08 -0.54
N ALA A 189 -7.16 12.02 -1.18
CA ALA A 189 -5.95 11.31 -0.75
C ALA A 189 -4.66 12.09 -1.01
N ARG A 190 -4.62 12.93 -2.06
CA ARG A 190 -3.37 13.58 -2.53
C ARG A 190 -3.33 15.09 -2.32
N SER A 191 -4.43 15.73 -1.95
CA SER A 191 -4.54 17.18 -1.78
C SER A 191 -4.78 17.59 -0.33
N PRO A 192 -4.25 18.75 0.11
CA PRO A 192 -4.62 19.37 1.38
C PRO A 192 -6.13 19.54 1.57
N ILE A 193 -6.92 19.64 0.48
CA ILE A 193 -8.38 19.75 0.54
C ILE A 193 -8.99 18.57 1.29
N GLY A 194 -8.58 17.34 0.97
CA GLY A 194 -9.11 16.13 1.61
C GLY A 194 -8.75 16.11 3.09
N ARG A 195 -7.46 16.25 3.40
CA ARG A 195 -6.94 16.31 4.77
C ARG A 195 -7.73 17.28 5.65
N TRP A 196 -7.91 18.52 5.21
CA TRP A 196 -8.61 19.54 6.00
C TRP A 196 -10.13 19.33 6.03
N THR A 197 -10.73 18.77 4.97
CA THR A 197 -12.16 18.42 4.97
C THR A 197 -12.45 17.28 5.95
N LEU A 198 -11.67 16.20 5.93
CA LEU A 198 -11.86 15.05 6.82
C LEU A 198 -11.52 15.41 8.28
N SER A 199 -10.53 16.30 8.49
CA SER A 199 -10.24 16.85 9.82
C SER A 199 -11.40 17.67 10.34
N ALA A 200 -11.95 18.59 9.54
CA ALA A 200 -13.11 19.39 9.93
C ALA A 200 -14.31 18.50 10.32
N VAL A 201 -14.64 17.48 9.52
CA VAL A 201 -15.71 16.54 9.87
C VAL A 201 -15.42 15.80 11.18
N SER A 202 -14.19 15.34 11.38
CA SER A 202 -13.80 14.65 12.62
C SER A 202 -13.94 15.56 13.85
N HIS A 203 -13.48 16.80 13.77
CA HIS A 203 -13.60 17.77 14.86
C HIS A 203 -15.06 18.13 15.13
N ALA A 204 -15.90 18.27 14.10
CA ALA A 204 -17.32 18.53 14.25
C ALA A 204 -18.03 17.38 15.00
N ILE A 205 -17.73 16.13 14.67
CA ILE A 205 -18.30 14.95 15.33
C ILE A 205 -17.88 14.89 16.81
N TRP A 206 -16.59 15.06 17.12
CA TRP A 206 -16.11 15.10 18.51
C TRP A 206 -16.66 16.29 19.29
N LEU A 207 -16.78 17.45 18.66
CA LEU A 207 -17.38 18.63 19.27
C LEU A 207 -18.86 18.40 19.59
N ALA A 208 -19.61 17.76 18.70
CA ALA A 208 -21.02 17.42 18.93
C ALA A 208 -21.18 16.46 20.12
N PHE A 209 -20.30 15.46 20.25
CA PHE A 209 -20.22 14.59 21.42
C PHE A 209 -19.98 15.39 22.71
N LEU A 210 -18.98 16.28 22.72
CA LEU A 210 -18.62 17.04 23.92
C LEU A 210 -19.70 18.04 24.33
N VAL A 211 -20.31 18.72 23.35
CA VAL A 211 -21.40 19.66 23.59
C VAL A 211 -22.63 18.91 24.12
N SER A 212 -22.99 17.76 23.56
CA SER A 212 -24.14 16.99 24.08
C SER A 212 -23.86 16.40 25.46
N SER A 213 -22.64 15.93 25.73
CA SER A 213 -22.21 15.52 27.08
C SER A 213 -22.34 16.66 28.08
N LEU A 214 -21.86 17.85 27.73
CA LEU A 214 -21.94 19.03 28.59
C LEU A 214 -23.39 19.46 28.84
N VAL A 215 -24.21 19.55 27.78
CA VAL A 215 -25.62 19.94 27.89
C VAL A 215 -26.37 18.97 28.79
N LEU A 216 -26.17 17.65 28.63
CA LEU A 216 -26.83 16.68 29.51
C LEU A 216 -26.28 16.72 30.93
N ALA A 217 -24.96 16.86 31.11
CA ALA A 217 -24.38 16.99 32.44
C ALA A 217 -24.96 18.20 33.19
N ILE A 218 -25.02 19.38 32.54
CA ILE A 218 -25.64 20.59 33.12
C ILE A 218 -27.11 20.36 33.41
N PHE A 219 -27.85 19.71 32.50
CA PHE A 219 -29.25 19.38 32.73
C PHE A 219 -29.41 18.52 33.98
N LEU A 220 -28.66 17.42 34.09
CA LEU A 220 -28.71 16.51 35.24
C LEU A 220 -28.30 17.20 36.54
N LEU A 221 -27.21 17.97 36.53
CA LEU A 221 -26.75 18.73 37.70
C LEU A 221 -27.75 19.82 38.13
N SER A 222 -28.58 20.32 37.22
CA SER A 222 -29.62 21.32 37.54
C SER A 222 -30.88 20.71 38.18
N ILE A 223 -31.17 19.42 37.92
CA ILE A 223 -32.41 18.76 38.40
C ILE A 223 -32.18 17.75 39.52
N LYS A 224 -30.91 17.50 39.88
CA LYS A 224 -30.51 16.48 40.86
C LYS A 224 -29.35 16.96 41.71
N GLU A 225 -29.31 16.48 42.94
CA GLU A 225 -28.21 16.74 43.86
C GLU A 225 -27.10 15.69 43.68
N TYR A 226 -26.07 16.05 42.93
CA TYR A 226 -24.86 15.23 42.82
C TYR A 226 -23.82 15.67 43.85
N SER A 227 -23.31 14.71 44.62
CA SER A 227 -22.15 14.90 45.49
C SER A 227 -20.93 14.31 44.81
N PHE A 228 -19.85 15.08 44.72
CA PHE A 228 -18.58 14.61 44.15
C PHE A 228 -17.65 14.19 45.27
N ALA A 229 -17.06 13.01 45.13
CA ALA A 229 -16.04 12.54 46.04
C ALA A 229 -14.88 11.91 45.27
N TRP A 230 -13.81 11.58 45.98
CA TRP A 230 -12.69 10.88 45.39
C TRP A 230 -12.17 9.76 46.27
N GLU A 231 -11.70 8.72 45.60
CA GLU A 231 -11.07 7.54 46.17
C GLU A 231 -9.91 7.15 45.27
N THR A 232 -8.77 6.84 45.85
CA THR A 232 -7.61 6.35 45.12
C THR A 232 -6.73 5.52 46.04
N THR A 233 -6.31 4.36 45.57
CA THR A 233 -5.37 3.49 46.31
C THR A 233 -3.91 3.89 46.05
N ILE A 234 -3.65 4.60 44.95
CA ILE A 234 -2.29 4.84 44.44
C ILE A 234 -1.81 6.27 44.75
N LEU A 235 -2.69 7.27 44.64
CA LEU A 235 -2.30 8.66 44.86
C LEU A 235 -2.45 9.04 46.32
N SER A 236 -1.49 9.81 46.86
CA SER A 236 -1.66 10.46 48.16
C SER A 236 -2.61 11.65 48.06
N ASP A 237 -3.27 12.02 49.17
CA ASP A 237 -4.15 13.19 49.29
C ASP A 237 -3.48 14.46 48.75
N ARG A 238 -2.22 14.69 49.12
CA ARG A 238 -1.43 15.84 48.66
C ARG A 238 -1.29 15.85 47.14
N THR A 239 -1.03 14.69 46.53
CA THR A 239 -0.90 14.57 45.07
C THR A 239 -2.24 14.79 44.37
N TYR A 240 -3.34 14.26 44.94
CA TYR A 240 -4.69 14.44 44.41
C TYR A 240 -5.13 15.91 44.44
N VAL A 241 -4.91 16.59 45.56
CA VAL A 241 -5.17 18.03 45.71
C VAL A 241 -4.36 18.83 44.69
N ALA A 242 -3.05 18.57 44.59
CA ALA A 242 -2.17 19.28 43.65
C ALA A 242 -2.61 19.07 42.19
N LEU A 243 -2.96 17.83 41.81
CA LEU A 243 -3.47 17.51 40.48
C LEU A 243 -4.78 18.25 40.19
N THR A 244 -5.72 18.22 41.12
CA THR A 244 -7.03 18.87 40.99
C THR A 244 -6.89 20.38 40.88
N ARG A 245 -6.06 21.03 41.71
CA ARG A 245 -5.79 22.47 41.62
C ARG A 245 -5.05 22.85 40.33
N THR A 246 -4.14 22.00 39.84
CA THR A 246 -3.49 22.21 38.55
C THR A 246 -4.50 22.15 37.41
N LEU A 247 -5.37 21.14 37.41
CA LEU A 247 -6.45 21.00 36.44
C LEU A 247 -7.44 22.17 36.51
N ALA A 248 -7.77 22.65 37.72
CA ALA A 248 -8.69 23.75 37.97
C ALA A 248 -8.18 25.12 37.49
N SER A 249 -6.87 25.30 37.37
CA SER A 249 -6.28 26.60 37.01
C SER A 249 -6.82 27.20 35.70
N VAL A 250 -7.06 26.39 34.66
CA VAL A 250 -7.60 26.89 33.38
C VAL A 250 -9.10 27.17 33.46
N PRO A 251 -9.96 26.26 33.97
CA PRO A 251 -11.37 26.58 34.26
C PRO A 251 -11.54 27.82 35.15
N GLU A 252 -10.76 27.96 36.22
CA GLU A 252 -10.78 29.10 37.13
C GLU A 252 -10.42 30.40 36.41
N ALA A 253 -9.40 30.38 35.54
CA ALA A 253 -9.04 31.52 34.69
C ALA A 253 -10.13 31.89 33.66
N LEU A 254 -10.99 30.93 33.28
CA LEU A 254 -12.16 31.17 32.44
C LEU A 254 -13.38 31.66 33.23
N GLY A 255 -13.28 31.79 34.56
CA GLY A 255 -14.32 32.31 35.44
C GLY A 255 -15.26 31.25 36.02
N PHE A 256 -14.93 29.97 35.93
CA PHE A 256 -15.71 28.91 36.58
C PHE A 256 -15.38 28.83 38.08
N THR A 257 -16.39 28.59 38.90
CA THR A 257 -16.20 28.21 40.31
C THR A 257 -15.49 26.86 40.37
N THR A 258 -14.47 26.74 41.20
CA THR A 258 -13.67 25.51 41.35
C THR A 258 -13.38 25.27 42.83
N PRO A 259 -13.26 24.00 43.27
CA PRO A 259 -13.11 23.70 44.68
C PRO A 259 -11.75 24.17 45.19
N ASP A 260 -11.74 24.80 46.36
CA ASP A 260 -10.51 25.16 47.07
C ASP A 260 -9.84 23.93 47.69
N THR A 261 -8.69 24.12 48.34
CA THR A 261 -7.93 23.01 48.91
C THR A 261 -8.71 22.27 50.00
N ASP A 262 -9.43 23.01 50.84
CA ASP A 262 -10.15 22.46 51.98
C ASP A 262 -11.37 21.66 51.49
N GLN A 263 -12.09 22.17 50.50
CA GLN A 263 -13.19 21.48 49.83
C GLN A 263 -12.71 20.19 49.13
N ILE A 264 -11.54 20.18 48.48
CA ILE A 264 -11.00 18.97 47.84
C ILE A 264 -10.65 17.92 48.91
N VAL A 265 -10.02 18.32 50.01
CA VAL A 265 -9.67 17.40 51.12
C VAL A 265 -10.92 16.84 51.78
N ALA A 266 -11.92 17.67 52.05
CA ALA A 266 -13.20 17.25 52.63
C ALA A 266 -13.99 16.27 51.73
N SER A 267 -13.72 16.29 50.42
CA SER A 267 -14.35 15.39 49.44
C SER A 267 -13.70 13.99 49.37
N HIS A 268 -12.71 13.68 50.21
CA HIS A 268 -12.14 12.34 50.31
C HIS A 268 -13.17 11.37 50.91
N TRP A 269 -13.53 10.32 50.17
CA TRP A 269 -14.52 9.37 50.64
C TRP A 269 -13.91 8.24 51.47
N THR A 270 -14.28 8.17 52.75
CA THR A 270 -13.93 7.07 53.66
C THR A 270 -15.18 6.34 54.19
N GLY A 271 -16.28 6.35 53.44
CA GLY A 271 -17.59 5.80 53.84
C GLY A 271 -18.56 6.82 54.47
N THR A 272 -18.04 7.99 54.83
CA THR A 272 -18.79 9.20 55.21
C THR A 272 -18.07 10.39 54.59
N GLY A 273 -18.80 11.35 54.01
CA GLY A 273 -18.23 12.56 53.41
C GLY A 273 -19.05 13.79 53.76
N ASP A 274 -18.38 14.93 53.93
CA ASP A 274 -19.05 16.22 54.13
C ASP A 274 -19.23 16.90 52.76
N PHE A 275 -20.47 16.93 52.29
CA PHE A 275 -20.83 17.46 50.97
C PHE A 275 -21.66 18.73 51.14
N SER A 276 -20.99 19.83 51.53
CA SER A 276 -21.63 21.14 51.61
C SER A 276 -22.18 21.58 50.24
N PRO A 277 -23.27 22.35 50.18
CA PRO A 277 -23.80 22.89 48.92
C PRO A 277 -22.75 23.66 48.12
N GLU A 278 -21.89 24.43 48.79
CA GLU A 278 -20.83 25.22 48.17
C GLU A 278 -19.77 24.32 47.50
N ALA A 279 -19.42 23.20 48.14
CA ALA A 279 -18.48 22.23 47.56
C ALA A 279 -19.07 21.55 46.32
N ARG A 280 -20.37 21.19 46.33
CA ARG A 280 -21.05 20.61 45.17
C ARG A 280 -21.06 21.57 43.98
N GLU A 281 -21.41 22.83 44.22
CA GLU A 281 -21.39 23.87 43.20
C GLU A 281 -19.99 24.03 42.60
N ALA A 282 -18.96 24.09 43.45
CA ALA A 282 -17.57 24.23 43.01
C ALA A 282 -17.09 23.04 42.16
N TRP A 283 -17.44 21.80 42.53
CA TRP A 283 -17.12 20.61 41.73
C TRP A 283 -17.89 20.56 40.40
N SER A 284 -19.16 20.97 40.38
CA SER A 284 -19.95 21.11 39.16
C SER A 284 -19.35 22.17 38.22
N GLY A 285 -18.94 23.31 38.77
CA GLY A 285 -18.25 24.37 38.03
C GLY A 285 -16.92 23.89 37.44
N LEU A 286 -16.11 23.17 38.23
CA LEU A 286 -14.88 22.56 37.75
C LEU A 286 -15.13 21.54 36.63
N LEU A 287 -16.15 20.69 36.74
CA LEU A 287 -16.49 19.70 35.71
C LEU A 287 -16.90 20.39 34.39
N ALA A 288 -17.84 21.32 34.45
CA ALA A 288 -18.31 22.06 33.28
C ALA A 288 -17.17 22.86 32.64
N GLY A 289 -16.41 23.59 33.45
CA GLY A 289 -15.26 24.38 33.01
C GLY A 289 -14.17 23.51 32.39
N SER A 290 -13.91 22.32 32.93
CA SER A 290 -12.92 21.38 32.37
C SER A 290 -13.34 20.82 31.00
N ILE A 291 -14.62 20.46 30.82
CA ILE A 291 -15.14 19.99 29.52
C ILE A 291 -15.00 21.10 28.47
N ILE A 292 -15.29 22.35 28.86
CA ILE A 292 -15.16 23.52 27.99
C ILE A 292 -13.70 23.79 27.64
N ALA A 293 -12.84 23.95 28.66
CA ALA A 293 -11.44 24.35 28.53
C ALA A 293 -10.60 23.33 27.76
N TYR A 294 -10.72 22.04 28.12
CA TYR A 294 -9.85 20.98 27.61
C TYR A 294 -10.48 20.17 26.48
N GLY A 295 -11.79 20.27 26.27
CA GLY A 295 -12.51 19.55 25.22
C GLY A 295 -13.04 20.48 24.13
N ILE A 296 -14.06 21.28 24.45
CA ILE A 296 -14.86 22.04 23.47
C ILE A 296 -14.02 23.11 22.79
N LEU A 297 -13.34 23.97 23.56
CA LEU A 297 -12.49 25.05 23.04
C LEU A 297 -11.44 24.55 22.04
N PRO A 298 -10.56 23.59 22.38
CA PRO A 298 -9.55 23.11 21.43
C PRO A 298 -10.17 22.46 20.19
N ARG A 299 -11.28 21.71 20.33
CA ARG A 299 -11.98 21.10 19.19
C ARG A 299 -12.62 22.14 18.28
N ALA A 300 -13.24 23.18 18.85
CA ALA A 300 -13.85 24.28 18.10
C ALA A 300 -12.80 25.10 17.34
N LEU A 301 -11.68 25.43 17.98
CA LEU A 301 -10.57 26.14 17.34
C LEU A 301 -9.99 25.33 16.16
N LEU A 302 -9.77 24.03 16.34
CA LEU A 302 -9.25 23.16 15.29
C LEU A 302 -10.27 22.90 14.16
N LEU A 303 -11.57 22.90 14.47
CA LEU A 303 -12.63 22.88 13.46
C LEU A 303 -12.55 24.14 12.59
N LEU A 304 -12.51 25.32 13.21
CA LEU A 304 -12.41 26.60 12.50
C LEU A 304 -11.12 26.68 11.66
N LEU A 305 -9.98 26.27 12.24
CA LEU A 305 -8.71 26.20 11.51
C LEU A 305 -8.79 25.25 10.32
N SER A 306 -9.36 24.05 10.50
CA SER A 306 -9.53 23.08 9.42
C SER A 306 -10.43 23.62 8.31
N LEU A 307 -11.50 24.33 8.64
CA LEU A 307 -12.38 24.97 7.65
C LEU A 307 -11.66 26.10 6.89
N LEU A 308 -10.88 26.92 7.58
CA LEU A 308 -10.07 27.98 6.98
C LEU A 308 -9.03 27.39 6.01
N LEU A 309 -8.27 26.39 6.45
CA LEU A 309 -7.23 25.76 5.64
C LEU A 309 -7.82 24.95 4.48
N ARG A 310 -9.00 24.35 4.64
CA ARG A 310 -9.78 23.76 3.55
C ARG A 310 -10.14 24.82 2.50
N TRP A 311 -10.65 25.96 2.94
CA TRP A 311 -11.01 27.06 2.03
C TRP A 311 -9.79 27.59 1.27
N GLN A 312 -8.68 27.81 1.96
CA GLN A 312 -7.41 28.21 1.34
C GLN A 312 -6.91 27.16 0.33
N ALA A 313 -6.93 25.88 0.69
CA ALA A 313 -6.53 24.78 -0.19
C ALA A 313 -7.41 24.71 -1.45
N GLY A 314 -8.72 24.93 -1.31
CA GLY A 314 -9.65 24.98 -2.44
C GLY A 314 -9.34 26.12 -3.42
N ARG A 315 -8.94 27.30 -2.91
CA ARG A 315 -8.56 28.45 -3.75
C ARG A 315 -7.29 28.21 -4.57
N HIS A 316 -6.35 27.44 -4.02
CA HIS A 316 -5.05 27.16 -4.64
C HIS A 316 -5.03 25.84 -5.41
N PHE A 317 -6.14 25.11 -5.45
CA PHE A 317 -6.20 23.85 -6.15
C PHE A 317 -6.03 24.03 -7.65
N ARG A 318 -5.12 23.25 -8.23
CA ARG A 318 -4.82 23.23 -9.66
C ARG A 318 -4.80 21.81 -10.17
N LEU A 319 -5.24 21.62 -11.40
CA LEU A 319 -5.10 20.33 -12.08
C LEU A 319 -3.63 20.07 -12.38
N ASP A 320 -3.18 18.87 -12.09
CA ASP A 320 -1.86 18.40 -12.47
C ASP A 320 -1.85 17.98 -13.93
N THR A 321 -1.63 18.95 -14.81
CA THR A 321 -1.68 18.75 -16.28
C THR A 321 -0.58 17.83 -16.83
N SER A 322 0.36 17.39 -16.00
CA SER A 322 1.41 16.43 -16.37
C SER A 322 0.91 14.98 -16.38
N ARG A 323 -0.24 14.70 -15.77
CA ARG A 323 -0.78 13.33 -15.66
C ARG A 323 -1.09 12.71 -17.04
N PRO A 324 -0.94 11.37 -17.19
CA PRO A 324 -1.13 10.67 -18.46
C PRO A 324 -2.43 11.05 -19.19
N GLY A 325 -3.58 11.06 -18.51
CA GLY A 325 -4.85 11.44 -19.12
C GLY A 325 -4.92 12.88 -19.64
N TYR A 326 -4.21 13.84 -19.03
CA TYR A 326 -4.16 15.23 -19.50
C TYR A 326 -3.04 15.51 -20.50
N SER A 327 -1.92 14.77 -20.41
CA SER A 327 -0.79 14.90 -21.35
C SER A 327 -1.22 14.66 -22.80
N ARG A 328 -2.13 13.69 -23.03
CA ARG A 328 -2.72 13.38 -24.34
C ARG A 328 -3.55 14.53 -24.91
N LEU A 329 -4.19 15.34 -24.05
CA LEU A 329 -4.99 16.48 -24.45
C LEU A 329 -4.14 17.70 -24.84
N ARG A 330 -2.86 17.73 -24.44
CA ARG A 330 -1.95 18.84 -24.78
C ARG A 330 -1.86 19.05 -26.28
N ASN A 331 -1.62 18.00 -27.05
CA ASN A 331 -1.48 18.06 -28.51
C ASN A 331 -2.80 18.38 -29.23
N ARG A 332 -3.95 18.13 -28.58
CA ARG A 332 -5.29 18.39 -29.13
C ARG A 332 -5.78 19.81 -28.85
N LEU A 333 -5.48 20.34 -27.67
CA LEU A 333 -6.06 21.59 -27.16
C LEU A 333 -5.12 22.80 -27.24
N MET A 334 -3.80 22.57 -27.27
CA MET A 334 -2.83 23.64 -27.48
C MET A 334 -2.67 23.91 -28.98
N PRO A 335 -2.40 25.17 -29.38
CA PRO A 335 -2.04 25.47 -30.75
C PRO A 335 -0.79 24.68 -31.14
N VAL A 336 -0.86 23.95 -32.25
CA VAL A 336 0.32 23.33 -32.87
C VAL A 336 1.28 24.47 -33.20
N SER A 337 2.36 24.59 -32.44
CA SER A 337 3.50 25.41 -32.87
C SER A 337 3.87 24.93 -34.27
N ARG A 338 3.74 25.80 -35.27
CA ARG A 338 4.14 25.52 -36.65
C ARG A 338 5.60 25.07 -36.66
N THR A 339 5.82 23.76 -36.70
CA THR A 339 7.07 23.20 -37.20
C THR A 339 6.97 23.26 -38.71
N ILE A 340 7.87 24.02 -39.31
CA ILE A 340 8.10 24.13 -40.74
C ILE A 340 8.26 22.72 -41.31
N GLY A 341 7.61 22.47 -42.43
CA GLY A 341 7.37 21.13 -42.95
C GLY A 341 8.62 20.37 -43.39
N ILE A 342 8.47 19.05 -43.41
CA ILE A 342 8.96 18.18 -44.47
C ILE A 342 7.80 17.22 -44.77
N ILE A 343 7.47 17.13 -46.05
CA ILE A 343 6.62 16.10 -46.65
C ILE A 343 7.59 14.97 -46.97
N ASP A 344 7.38 13.77 -46.42
CA ASP A 344 7.90 12.56 -47.06
C ASP A 344 6.77 11.55 -47.16
N THR A 345 6.43 11.29 -48.42
CA THR A 345 5.57 10.22 -48.90
C THR A 345 6.43 8.98 -48.97
N GLU A 346 6.08 7.91 -48.26
CA GLU A 346 6.69 6.60 -48.51
C GLU A 346 5.62 5.62 -49.00
N GLU A 347 5.74 5.32 -50.29
CA GLU A 347 5.12 4.20 -50.98
C GLU A 347 5.73 2.89 -50.46
N THR A 348 4.87 1.91 -50.22
CA THR A 348 5.26 0.55 -49.84
C THR A 348 5.47 -0.28 -51.10
N PRO A 349 6.57 -1.02 -51.25
CA PRO A 349 6.56 -2.24 -52.07
C PRO A 349 6.64 -3.48 -51.17
N GLU A 350 5.62 -4.32 -51.29
CA GLU A 350 5.65 -5.73 -50.90
C GLU A 350 6.69 -6.47 -51.75
N THR A 351 7.65 -7.16 -51.12
CA THR A 351 8.28 -8.34 -51.73
C THR A 351 8.53 -9.41 -50.67
N ALA A 352 8.10 -10.63 -51.02
CA ALA A 352 8.20 -11.86 -50.26
C ALA A 352 9.60 -12.45 -50.33
N TYR A 353 10.18 -12.91 -49.20
CA TYR A 353 11.24 -13.91 -49.20
C TYR A 353 11.21 -14.77 -47.93
N GLY A 354 11.18 -16.09 -48.14
CA GLY A 354 11.45 -17.12 -47.15
C GLY A 354 12.90 -17.62 -47.23
N GLU A 355 13.29 -18.44 -46.24
CA GLU A 355 14.54 -19.20 -46.10
C GLU A 355 15.84 -18.45 -45.76
N GLU A 356 15.95 -17.94 -44.51
CA GLU A 356 17.25 -17.50 -43.93
C GLU A 356 17.45 -17.98 -42.47
N THR A 357 17.05 -19.20 -42.13
CA THR A 357 17.17 -19.69 -40.74
C THR A 357 18.54 -20.29 -40.42
N LEU A 358 19.30 -20.78 -41.42
CA LEU A 358 20.56 -21.53 -41.18
C LEU A 358 21.86 -20.70 -41.28
N LYS A 359 21.83 -19.43 -41.73
CA LYS A 359 23.04 -18.58 -41.86
C LYS A 359 23.35 -17.71 -40.64
N ASP A 360 22.35 -17.37 -39.84
CA ASP A 360 22.48 -16.39 -38.74
C ASP A 360 23.21 -16.93 -37.50
N GLU A 361 23.05 -18.21 -37.16
CA GLU A 361 23.71 -18.81 -35.99
C GLU A 361 25.22 -19.00 -36.22
N ALA A 362 25.64 -19.24 -37.47
CA ALA A 362 27.05 -19.37 -37.83
C ALA A 362 27.81 -18.04 -37.84
N LEU A 363 27.12 -16.91 -38.05
CA LEU A 363 27.73 -15.57 -38.12
C LEU A 363 27.98 -14.96 -36.72
N LEU A 364 27.09 -15.22 -35.75
CA LEU A 364 27.25 -14.79 -34.35
C LEU A 364 28.42 -15.48 -33.63
N ALA A 365 28.79 -16.68 -34.08
CA ALA A 365 29.93 -17.44 -33.55
C ALA A 365 31.29 -16.99 -34.11
N GLN A 366 31.32 -16.21 -35.20
CA GLN A 366 32.54 -15.83 -35.93
C GLN A 366 32.90 -14.33 -35.84
N THR A 367 32.09 -13.52 -35.15
CA THR A 367 32.30 -12.08 -35.02
C THR A 367 32.89 -11.72 -33.65
N THR A 368 34.10 -11.16 -33.66
CA THR A 368 34.82 -10.66 -32.48
C THR A 368 34.58 -9.15 -32.33
N GLY A 369 33.63 -8.76 -31.49
CA GLY A 369 33.33 -7.36 -31.18
C GLY A 369 32.42 -7.25 -29.95
N PRO A 370 32.35 -6.07 -29.29
CA PRO A 370 31.51 -5.89 -28.11
C PRO A 370 30.03 -6.08 -28.45
N ILE A 371 29.21 -6.34 -27.43
CA ILE A 371 27.75 -6.36 -27.56
C ILE A 371 27.24 -4.98 -27.16
N ALA A 372 26.52 -4.31 -28.05
CA ALA A 372 25.89 -3.04 -27.73
C ALA A 372 24.62 -3.28 -26.90
N ILE A 373 24.39 -2.49 -25.86
CA ILE A 373 23.20 -2.58 -25.02
C ILE A 373 22.59 -1.19 -24.82
N LEU A 374 21.25 -1.12 -24.89
CA LEU A 374 20.48 0.09 -24.59
C LEU A 374 19.19 -0.25 -23.83
N GLY A 375 18.79 0.62 -22.91
CA GLY A 375 17.48 0.57 -22.27
C GLY A 375 16.50 1.49 -22.98
N LEU A 376 15.42 0.97 -23.55
CA LEU A 376 14.43 1.76 -24.27
C LEU A 376 13.23 2.03 -23.36
N GLU A 377 13.06 3.29 -22.94
CA GLU A 377 11.95 3.73 -22.09
C GLU A 377 11.79 2.86 -20.83
N ILE A 378 12.93 2.50 -20.21
CA ILE A 378 12.99 1.76 -18.95
C ILE A 378 13.67 2.60 -17.89
N ASP A 379 13.22 2.46 -16.64
CA ASP A 379 13.99 2.91 -15.51
C ASP A 379 15.27 2.06 -15.37
N PRO A 380 16.38 2.63 -14.86
CA PRO A 380 17.58 1.85 -14.58
C PRO A 380 17.26 0.67 -13.65
N PRO A 381 17.59 -0.58 -14.04
CA PRO A 381 17.30 -1.74 -13.21
C PRO A 381 18.05 -1.66 -11.88
N GLN A 382 17.53 -2.33 -10.85
CA GLN A 382 18.13 -2.30 -9.51
C GLN A 382 19.47 -3.05 -9.41
N SER A 383 19.77 -3.90 -10.39
CA SER A 383 21.09 -4.54 -10.55
C SER A 383 22.05 -3.64 -11.32
N ASP A 384 23.35 -3.97 -11.32
CA ASP A 384 24.36 -3.22 -12.08
C ASP A 384 24.02 -3.18 -13.58
N TRP A 385 24.19 -2.01 -14.21
CA TRP A 385 23.99 -1.79 -15.64
C TRP A 385 25.32 -1.44 -16.33
N PRO A 386 25.64 -2.06 -17.48
CA PRO A 386 25.06 -3.27 -18.06
C PRO A 386 25.14 -4.50 -17.13
N PRO A 387 24.33 -5.56 -17.33
CA PRO A 387 24.33 -6.70 -16.44
C PRO A 387 25.71 -7.39 -16.40
N PRO A 388 26.24 -7.71 -15.20
CA PRO A 388 27.58 -8.26 -15.03
C PRO A 388 27.63 -9.73 -15.47
N LEU A 389 27.95 -9.95 -16.74
CA LEU A 389 28.12 -11.28 -17.35
C LEU A 389 29.59 -11.52 -17.67
N GLU A 390 30.17 -12.57 -17.10
CA GLU A 390 31.54 -12.97 -17.39
C GLU A 390 31.71 -13.35 -18.87
N GLY A 391 32.71 -12.77 -19.54
CA GLY A 391 33.01 -13.08 -20.94
C GLY A 391 32.26 -12.24 -21.98
N ILE A 392 31.53 -11.18 -21.57
CA ILE A 392 30.96 -10.18 -22.47
C ILE A 392 31.64 -8.83 -22.26
N ASP A 393 32.05 -8.22 -23.36
CA ASP A 393 32.41 -6.81 -23.43
C ASP A 393 31.21 -6.01 -23.91
N TRP A 394 30.80 -4.99 -23.14
CA TRP A 394 29.60 -4.21 -23.39
C TRP A 394 29.94 -2.85 -23.99
N LEU A 395 29.29 -2.51 -25.11
CA LEU A 395 29.17 -1.14 -25.56
C LEU A 395 27.87 -0.56 -24.98
N ASP A 396 27.97 0.12 -23.83
CA ASP A 396 26.82 0.73 -23.17
C ASP A 396 26.37 2.01 -23.89
N LEU A 397 25.17 1.97 -24.47
CA LEU A 397 24.53 3.09 -25.16
C LEU A 397 23.63 3.91 -24.22
N GLY A 398 23.43 3.46 -22.98
CA GLY A 398 22.61 4.13 -21.97
C GLY A 398 21.10 3.89 -22.12
N PHE A 399 20.32 4.76 -21.47
CA PHE A 399 18.86 4.76 -21.49
C PHE A 399 18.35 5.78 -22.53
N VAL A 400 17.36 5.37 -23.31
CA VAL A 400 16.83 6.07 -24.47
C VAL A 400 15.33 6.30 -24.28
N ASP A 401 14.96 7.53 -23.95
CA ASP A 401 13.60 7.96 -23.64
C ASP A 401 13.04 8.95 -24.68
N ASP A 402 13.91 9.63 -25.43
CA ASP A 402 13.51 10.61 -26.44
C ASP A 402 14.15 10.41 -27.83
N ARG A 403 13.65 11.17 -28.82
CA ARG A 403 14.10 11.08 -30.22
C ARG A 403 15.56 11.51 -30.42
N SER A 404 16.06 12.46 -29.63
CA SER A 404 17.46 12.91 -29.73
C SER A 404 18.42 11.85 -29.21
N GLN A 405 18.05 11.17 -28.12
CA GLN A 405 18.80 10.05 -27.55
C GLN A 405 18.79 8.83 -28.49
N ARG A 406 17.68 8.57 -29.20
CA ARG A 406 17.62 7.53 -30.25
C ARG A 406 18.63 7.78 -31.37
N HIS A 407 18.71 9.01 -31.86
CA HIS A 407 19.69 9.39 -32.88
C HIS A 407 21.13 9.26 -32.36
N HIS A 408 21.38 9.72 -31.13
CA HIS A 408 22.70 9.62 -30.52
C HIS A 408 23.15 8.17 -30.30
N ALA A 409 22.24 7.27 -29.90
CA ALA A 409 22.54 5.84 -29.78
C ALA A 409 22.93 5.22 -31.13
N LEU A 410 22.24 5.56 -32.21
CA LEU A 410 22.58 5.14 -33.58
C LEU A 410 23.95 5.67 -34.00
N GLU A 411 24.23 6.96 -33.80
CA GLU A 411 25.54 7.55 -34.09
C GLU A 411 26.67 6.86 -33.32
N ARG A 412 26.46 6.54 -32.03
CA ARG A 412 27.43 5.82 -31.20
C ARG A 412 27.70 4.40 -31.70
N ILE A 413 26.69 3.70 -32.21
CA ILE A 413 26.88 2.38 -32.85
C ILE A 413 27.73 2.53 -34.12
N LEU A 414 27.42 3.52 -34.95
CA LEU A 414 28.08 3.73 -36.25
C LEU A 414 29.52 4.24 -36.12
N SER A 415 29.80 5.03 -35.08
CA SER A 415 31.11 5.65 -34.82
C SER A 415 32.02 4.83 -33.89
N ALA A 416 31.56 3.67 -33.38
CA ALA A 416 32.33 2.83 -32.48
C ALA A 416 33.62 2.30 -33.14
N LEU A 417 34.76 2.46 -32.45
CA LEU A 417 36.08 1.98 -32.91
C LEU A 417 36.12 0.46 -33.12
N GLN A 418 35.46 -0.29 -32.25
CA GLN A 418 35.18 -1.72 -32.43
C GLN A 418 33.72 -1.87 -32.79
N LYS A 419 33.44 -2.35 -34.00
CA LYS A 419 32.06 -2.55 -34.45
C LYS A 419 31.37 -3.60 -33.56
N PRO A 420 30.21 -3.28 -32.96
CA PRO A 420 29.50 -4.24 -32.15
C PRO A 420 29.00 -5.40 -33.02
N ARG A 421 28.97 -6.61 -32.47
CA ARG A 421 28.53 -7.81 -33.20
C ARG A 421 27.02 -8.08 -33.08
N LEU A 422 26.37 -7.45 -32.11
CA LEU A 422 24.98 -7.65 -31.72
C LEU A 422 24.49 -6.44 -30.94
N ILE A 423 23.22 -6.09 -31.08
CA ILE A 423 22.55 -5.05 -30.28
C ILE A 423 21.51 -5.73 -29.37
N VAL A 424 21.54 -5.40 -28.08
CA VAL A 424 20.57 -5.81 -27.07
C VAL A 424 19.72 -4.58 -26.71
N VAL A 425 18.42 -4.67 -27.01
CA VAL A 425 17.43 -3.65 -26.66
C VAL A 425 16.65 -4.16 -25.46
N VAL A 426 16.79 -3.50 -24.32
CA VAL A 426 16.08 -3.84 -23.09
C VAL A 426 14.81 -2.98 -23.02
N CYS A 427 13.65 -3.63 -22.94
CA CYS A 427 12.36 -2.97 -22.83
C CYS A 427 11.62 -3.45 -21.57
N SER A 428 10.76 -2.60 -21.03
CA SER A 428 9.88 -2.98 -19.92
C SER A 428 8.69 -3.80 -20.42
N LEU A 429 8.45 -4.96 -19.80
CA LEU A 429 7.22 -5.73 -20.02
C LEU A 429 5.99 -5.02 -19.42
N THR A 430 6.17 -4.07 -18.49
CA THR A 430 5.04 -3.29 -17.97
C THR A 430 4.58 -2.20 -18.94
N ALA A 431 5.45 -1.78 -19.88
CA ALA A 431 5.12 -0.90 -20.98
C ALA A 431 4.35 -1.63 -22.10
N THR A 432 3.53 -0.90 -22.86
CA THR A 432 2.83 -1.44 -24.04
C THR A 432 3.68 -1.15 -25.26
N PRO A 433 4.08 -2.14 -26.06
CA PRO A 433 4.88 -1.87 -27.25
C PRO A 433 4.04 -1.04 -28.22
N ASP A 434 4.64 -0.02 -28.83
CA ASP A 434 3.95 0.87 -29.75
C ASP A 434 4.64 0.96 -31.12
N ARG A 435 4.06 1.76 -32.02
CA ARG A 435 4.60 1.97 -33.37
C ARG A 435 5.98 2.66 -33.35
N GLY A 436 6.28 3.43 -32.31
CA GLY A 436 7.55 4.12 -32.13
C GLY A 436 8.67 3.13 -31.80
N THR A 437 8.43 2.17 -30.90
CA THR A 437 9.36 1.08 -30.60
C THR A 437 9.64 0.24 -31.84
N ARG A 438 8.60 -0.11 -32.61
CA ARG A 438 8.74 -0.83 -33.89
C ARG A 438 9.64 -0.07 -34.86
N ALA A 439 9.37 1.22 -35.07
CA ALA A 439 10.12 2.06 -35.99
C ALA A 439 11.60 2.16 -35.58
N PHE A 440 11.87 2.33 -34.29
CA PHE A 440 13.24 2.46 -33.78
C PHE A 440 14.03 1.14 -33.88
N VAL A 441 13.42 -0.01 -33.53
CA VAL A 441 14.07 -1.32 -33.69
C VAL A 441 14.38 -1.60 -35.18
N HIS A 442 13.44 -1.27 -36.07
CA HIS A 442 13.65 -1.40 -37.51
C HIS A 442 14.76 -0.47 -38.01
N GLU A 443 14.81 0.78 -37.54
CA GLU A 443 15.88 1.74 -37.85
C GLU A 443 17.25 1.25 -37.38
N LEU A 444 17.35 0.66 -36.18
CA LEU A 444 18.56 0.04 -35.65
C LEU A 444 19.05 -1.09 -36.58
N GLN A 445 18.16 -2.02 -36.95
CA GLN A 445 18.52 -3.14 -37.84
C GLN A 445 18.92 -2.66 -39.23
N HIS A 446 18.20 -1.69 -39.79
CA HIS A 446 18.44 -1.21 -41.16
C HIS A 446 19.72 -0.39 -41.27
N THR A 447 19.99 0.46 -40.28
CA THR A 447 21.13 1.39 -40.31
C THR A 447 22.43 0.71 -39.89
N SER A 448 22.39 -0.18 -38.89
CA SER A 448 23.59 -0.86 -38.40
C SER A 448 23.92 -2.15 -39.15
N HIS A 449 22.93 -2.76 -39.82
CA HIS A 449 22.99 -4.12 -40.35
C HIS A 449 23.36 -5.20 -39.30
N LEU A 450 23.15 -4.91 -38.02
CA LEU A 450 23.45 -5.82 -36.92
C LEU A 450 22.21 -6.59 -36.46
N PRO A 451 22.39 -7.84 -35.98
CA PRO A 451 21.32 -8.56 -35.33
C PRO A 451 20.88 -7.81 -34.05
N VAL A 452 19.57 -7.81 -33.80
CA VAL A 452 18.97 -7.26 -32.58
C VAL A 452 18.36 -8.38 -31.74
N ILE A 453 18.60 -8.36 -30.43
CA ILE A 453 17.91 -9.15 -29.41
C ILE A 453 17.09 -8.20 -28.53
N ILE A 454 15.83 -8.55 -28.28
CA ILE A 454 14.96 -7.82 -27.37
C ILE A 454 14.89 -8.57 -26.04
N VAL A 455 15.26 -7.89 -24.96
CA VAL A 455 15.15 -8.41 -23.59
C VAL A 455 14.01 -7.68 -22.90
N LEU A 456 13.00 -8.43 -22.46
CA LEU A 456 11.84 -7.91 -21.75
C LEU A 456 12.07 -8.09 -20.24
N THR A 457 12.22 -6.97 -19.52
CA THR A 457 12.41 -6.91 -18.07
C THR A 457 11.13 -6.52 -17.32
N GLU A 458 11.13 -6.49 -15.99
CA GLU A 458 9.97 -6.14 -15.15
C GLU A 458 8.76 -7.08 -15.27
N GLY A 459 8.96 -8.30 -15.77
CA GLY A 459 7.89 -9.29 -15.86
C GLY A 459 7.28 -9.62 -14.48
N GLN A 460 8.09 -9.61 -13.42
CA GLN A 460 7.60 -9.82 -12.06
C GLN A 460 6.75 -8.64 -11.56
N HIS A 461 7.10 -7.40 -11.91
CA HIS A 461 6.27 -6.23 -11.61
C HIS A 461 4.88 -6.33 -12.25
N LEU A 462 4.79 -6.87 -13.48
CA LEU A 462 3.51 -7.10 -14.14
C LEU A 462 2.72 -8.25 -13.48
N ARG A 463 3.40 -9.35 -13.11
CA ARG A 463 2.79 -10.49 -12.39
C ARG A 463 2.23 -10.09 -11.02
N ASN A 464 2.96 -9.27 -10.27
CA ASN A 464 2.54 -8.79 -8.94
C ASN A 464 1.27 -7.93 -8.98
N ARG A 465 0.86 -7.42 -10.16
CA ARG A 465 -0.40 -6.66 -10.34
C ARG A 465 -1.65 -7.54 -10.51
N GLY A 466 -1.51 -8.87 -10.52
CA GLY A 466 -2.62 -9.79 -10.25
C GLY A 466 -3.40 -10.34 -11.45
N ASP A 467 -2.88 -10.27 -12.68
CA ASP A 467 -3.56 -10.86 -13.85
C ASP A 467 -2.59 -11.60 -14.79
N GLY A 468 -2.41 -12.90 -14.59
CA GLY A 468 -1.52 -13.73 -15.40
C GLY A 468 -1.90 -13.76 -16.89
N LYS A 469 -3.16 -13.48 -17.25
CA LYS A 469 -3.58 -13.37 -18.66
C LYS A 469 -3.03 -12.11 -19.32
N GLN A 470 -2.89 -11.01 -18.57
CA GLN A 470 -2.30 -9.78 -19.09
C GLN A 470 -0.81 -9.95 -19.40
N VAL A 471 -0.07 -10.74 -18.61
CA VAL A 471 1.35 -11.02 -18.89
C VAL A 471 1.52 -11.79 -20.19
N ALA A 472 0.72 -12.85 -20.39
CA ALA A 472 0.74 -13.64 -21.61
C ALA A 472 0.36 -12.81 -22.85
N GLN A 473 -0.68 -11.97 -22.73
CA GLN A 473 -1.09 -11.05 -23.79
C GLN A 473 0.01 -10.04 -24.09
N ARG A 474 0.63 -9.44 -23.06
CA ARG A 474 1.69 -8.46 -23.22
C ARG A 474 2.92 -9.03 -23.90
N LEU A 475 3.29 -10.26 -23.54
CA LEU A 475 4.37 -10.99 -24.20
C LEU A 475 4.03 -11.30 -25.67
N ALA A 476 2.75 -11.59 -25.96
CA ALA A 476 2.28 -11.77 -27.34
C ALA A 476 2.36 -10.45 -28.14
N ASP A 477 1.94 -9.33 -27.56
CA ASP A 477 2.01 -8.00 -28.18
C ASP A 477 3.47 -7.63 -28.51
N TRP A 478 4.40 -7.89 -27.58
CA TRP A 478 5.84 -7.66 -27.78
C TRP A 478 6.43 -8.54 -28.88
N ARG A 479 6.05 -9.82 -28.93
CA ARG A 479 6.45 -10.74 -30.01
C ARG A 479 5.89 -10.30 -31.36
N GLN A 480 4.66 -9.81 -31.39
CA GLN A 480 4.06 -9.29 -32.62
C GLN A 480 4.82 -8.06 -33.14
N ILE A 481 5.07 -7.05 -32.29
CA ILE A 481 5.83 -5.85 -32.68
C ILE A 481 7.26 -6.21 -33.11
N ALA A 482 7.91 -7.14 -32.40
CA ALA A 482 9.22 -7.65 -32.78
C ALA A 482 9.20 -8.32 -34.16
N ALA A 483 8.20 -9.15 -34.44
CA ALA A 483 8.03 -9.79 -35.74
C ALA A 483 7.78 -8.75 -36.85
N GLU A 484 6.94 -7.74 -36.61
CA GLU A 484 6.69 -6.62 -37.54
C GLU A 484 7.96 -5.77 -37.79
N ALA A 485 8.86 -5.70 -36.80
CA ALA A 485 10.17 -5.07 -36.94
C ALA A 485 11.22 -5.97 -37.63
N LYS A 486 10.88 -7.22 -37.99
CA LYS A 486 11.78 -8.25 -38.54
C LYS A 486 12.81 -8.80 -37.53
N VAL A 487 12.46 -8.84 -36.24
CA VAL A 487 13.20 -9.58 -35.21
C VAL A 487 12.57 -10.97 -35.03
N LYS A 488 13.36 -12.03 -35.22
CA LYS A 488 12.91 -13.43 -35.03
C LYS A 488 12.45 -13.65 -33.57
N ASN A 489 11.36 -14.38 -33.37
CA ASN A 489 10.80 -14.66 -32.02
C ASN A 489 11.81 -15.29 -31.04
N GLU A 490 12.77 -16.06 -31.54
CA GLU A 490 13.82 -16.67 -30.72
C GLU A 490 14.81 -15.65 -30.11
N ARG A 491 14.85 -14.44 -30.68
CA ARG A 491 15.64 -13.30 -30.20
C ARG A 491 14.84 -12.36 -29.30
N VAL A 492 13.62 -12.72 -28.93
CA VAL A 492 12.83 -12.03 -27.91
C VAL A 492 12.79 -12.91 -26.66
N MET A 493 13.30 -12.40 -25.55
CA MET A 493 13.35 -13.17 -24.30
C MET A 493 12.90 -12.34 -23.10
N GLU A 494 12.21 -13.01 -22.17
CA GLU A 494 11.91 -12.44 -20.86
C GLU A 494 13.06 -12.77 -19.90
N VAL A 495 13.65 -11.72 -19.32
CA VAL A 495 14.66 -11.79 -18.26
C VAL A 495 14.41 -10.63 -17.33
N ASP A 496 14.13 -10.93 -16.06
CA ASP A 496 13.96 -9.90 -15.03
C ASP A 496 15.34 -9.37 -14.60
N LEU A 497 15.68 -8.17 -15.05
CA LEU A 497 16.97 -7.55 -14.73
C LEU A 497 17.01 -7.01 -13.30
N ASP A 498 15.88 -6.75 -12.66
CA ASP A 498 15.86 -6.36 -11.24
C ASP A 498 16.27 -7.55 -10.35
N HIS A 499 16.06 -8.78 -10.82
CA HIS A 499 16.28 -10.02 -10.07
C HIS A 499 17.04 -11.08 -10.90
N LEU A 500 18.30 -10.77 -11.25
CA LEU A 500 19.13 -11.60 -12.12
C LEU A 500 19.71 -12.85 -11.41
N THR A 501 18.97 -13.97 -11.43
CA THR A 501 19.40 -15.27 -10.86
C THR A 501 20.52 -15.94 -11.68
N ASP A 502 21.21 -16.95 -11.10
CA ASP A 502 22.25 -17.73 -11.79
C ASP A 502 21.70 -18.46 -13.04
N VAL A 503 20.43 -18.88 -13.00
CA VAL A 503 19.73 -19.50 -14.14
C VAL A 503 19.45 -18.46 -15.23
N SER A 504 18.97 -17.28 -14.87
CA SER A 504 18.72 -16.17 -15.80
C SER A 504 20.00 -15.65 -16.43
N ARG A 505 21.09 -15.54 -15.66
CA ARG A 505 22.44 -15.23 -16.15
C ARG A 505 22.92 -16.24 -17.17
N THR A 506 22.78 -17.53 -16.87
CA THR A 506 23.18 -18.62 -17.79
C THR A 506 22.36 -18.60 -19.09
N LYS A 507 21.04 -18.34 -18.99
CA LYS A 507 20.13 -18.25 -20.14
C LYS A 507 20.48 -17.05 -21.03
N LEU A 508 20.75 -15.90 -20.43
CA LEU A 508 21.17 -14.68 -21.12
C LEU A 508 22.55 -14.88 -21.78
N ALA A 509 23.54 -15.39 -21.03
CA ALA A 509 24.87 -15.71 -21.54
C ALA A 509 24.84 -16.68 -22.73
N LYS A 510 24.02 -17.74 -22.67
CA LYS A 510 23.83 -18.69 -23.78
C LYS A 510 23.29 -18.00 -25.03
N ARG A 511 22.31 -17.09 -24.88
CA ARG A 511 21.71 -16.36 -26.00
C ARG A 511 22.62 -15.29 -26.60
N LEU A 512 23.56 -14.79 -25.80
CA LEU A 512 24.62 -13.87 -26.22
C LEU A 512 25.87 -14.61 -26.77
N GLY A 513 25.80 -15.93 -26.89
CA GLY A 513 26.82 -16.77 -27.55
C GLY A 513 27.98 -17.22 -26.65
N ILE A 514 27.87 -17.13 -25.32
CA ILE A 514 28.88 -17.65 -24.40
C ILE A 514 28.70 -19.17 -24.21
N LYS A 515 29.78 -19.95 -24.39
CA LYS A 515 29.79 -21.39 -24.05
C LYS A 515 29.82 -21.56 -22.53
N PRO A 516 28.89 -22.33 -21.93
CA PRO A 516 28.84 -22.49 -20.47
C PRO A 516 30.11 -23.22 -19.97
N SER A 517 30.82 -22.61 -19.03
CA SER A 517 31.91 -23.27 -18.29
C SER A 517 31.31 -24.27 -17.29
N THR A 518 31.76 -25.52 -17.36
CA THR A 518 31.38 -26.60 -16.45
C THR A 518 32.00 -26.39 -15.06
N LEU A 519 31.30 -25.67 -14.19
CA LEU A 519 31.51 -25.74 -12.74
C LEU A 519 30.19 -26.17 -12.11
N VAL A 520 30.18 -27.35 -11.51
CA VAL A 520 29.07 -27.83 -10.68
C VAL A 520 29.09 -27.02 -9.39
N THR A 521 28.40 -25.89 -9.39
CA THR A 521 28.17 -25.10 -8.18
C THR A 521 27.21 -25.89 -7.29
N GLN A 522 27.64 -26.27 -6.07
CA GLN A 522 26.75 -26.85 -5.06
C GLN A 522 25.50 -25.98 -4.89
N ARG A 523 24.32 -26.60 -4.94
CA ARG A 523 23.05 -25.85 -4.88
C ARG A 523 22.83 -25.26 -3.49
N ARG A 524 22.12 -24.13 -3.43
CA ARG A 524 21.89 -23.42 -2.16
C ARG A 524 21.07 -24.27 -1.19
N VAL A 525 20.16 -25.11 -1.70
CA VAL A 525 19.40 -26.08 -0.90
C VAL A 525 20.30 -27.12 -0.21
N GLU A 526 21.41 -27.52 -0.84
CA GLU A 526 22.37 -28.47 -0.25
C GLU A 526 23.12 -27.82 0.93
N LYS A 527 23.44 -26.53 0.80
CA LYS A 527 23.99 -25.73 1.90
C LYS A 527 22.97 -25.55 3.02
N ALA A 528 21.70 -25.32 2.69
CA ALA A 528 20.63 -25.20 3.67
C ALA A 528 20.41 -26.49 4.47
N PHE A 529 20.45 -27.65 3.82
CA PHE A 529 20.33 -28.94 4.51
C PHE A 529 21.53 -29.23 5.41
N ALA A 530 22.73 -28.77 5.05
CA ALA A 530 23.89 -28.84 5.94
C ALA A 530 23.70 -27.99 7.21
N VAL A 531 23.14 -26.77 7.09
CA VAL A 531 22.82 -25.90 8.24
C VAL A 531 21.78 -26.53 9.16
N ILE A 532 20.77 -27.22 8.61
CA ILE A 532 19.77 -27.97 9.40
C ILE A 532 20.47 -29.06 10.22
N LEU A 533 21.33 -29.87 9.59
CA LEU A 533 22.07 -30.93 10.28
C LEU A 533 23.03 -30.40 11.34
N GLU A 534 23.60 -29.22 11.14
CA GLU A 534 24.46 -28.56 12.13
C GLU A 534 23.67 -28.16 13.39
N HIS A 535 22.47 -27.58 13.24
CA HIS A 535 21.63 -27.22 14.38
C HIS A 535 21.13 -28.45 15.14
N LEU A 536 20.80 -29.52 14.42
CA LEU A 536 20.36 -30.78 15.04
C LEU A 536 21.41 -31.41 15.96
N ASN A 537 22.69 -31.18 15.70
CA ASN A 537 23.77 -31.67 16.59
C ASN A 537 23.82 -30.93 17.93
N HIS A 538 23.18 -29.76 18.04
CA HIS A 538 23.18 -28.92 19.23
C HIS A 538 21.87 -29.03 20.04
N TRP A 539 20.83 -29.65 19.49
CA TRP A 539 19.54 -29.79 20.16
C TRP A 539 19.50 -31.03 21.04
N THR A 540 19.41 -30.81 22.35
CA THR A 540 19.25 -31.87 23.37
C THR A 540 17.81 -32.02 23.85
N GLN A 541 16.90 -31.16 23.36
CA GLN A 541 15.45 -31.17 23.59
C GLN A 541 14.76 -30.63 22.34
N GLU A 542 13.43 -30.63 22.30
CA GLU A 542 12.67 -29.99 21.22
C GLU A 542 13.04 -28.50 21.15
N PRO A 543 13.41 -27.97 19.97
CA PRO A 543 13.93 -26.62 19.84
C PRO A 543 12.86 -25.59 20.21
N ASN A 544 13.26 -24.61 21.02
CA ASN A 544 12.35 -23.51 21.32
C ASN A 544 12.20 -22.57 20.12
N ALA A 545 11.19 -21.70 20.16
CA ALA A 545 10.89 -20.75 19.08
C ALA A 545 12.10 -19.88 18.67
N SER A 546 13.00 -19.53 19.60
CA SER A 546 14.17 -18.72 19.27
C SER A 546 15.25 -19.49 18.51
N GLU A 547 15.47 -20.76 18.85
CA GLU A 547 16.41 -21.65 18.16
C GLU A 547 15.91 -21.99 16.75
N GLN A 548 14.61 -22.21 16.61
CA GLN A 548 13.98 -22.41 15.30
C GLN A 548 13.99 -21.12 14.46
N ALA A 549 13.90 -19.94 15.07
CA ALA A 549 14.06 -18.65 14.37
C ALA A 549 15.45 -18.50 13.76
N GLU A 550 16.48 -18.83 14.53
CA GLU A 550 17.87 -18.69 14.11
C GLU A 550 18.20 -19.62 12.94
N LEU A 551 17.74 -20.88 13.00
CA LEU A 551 17.87 -21.82 11.88
C LEU A 551 17.26 -21.26 10.59
N HIS A 552 16.01 -20.79 10.64
CA HIS A 552 15.35 -20.21 9.46
C HIS A 552 16.04 -18.94 8.97
N ARG A 553 16.54 -18.11 9.89
CA ARG A 553 17.30 -16.91 9.54
C ARG A 553 18.55 -17.31 8.74
N GLN A 554 19.34 -18.27 9.22
CA GLN A 554 20.56 -18.73 8.54
C GLN A 554 20.28 -19.35 7.17
N ILE A 555 19.23 -20.17 7.05
CA ILE A 555 18.76 -20.69 5.77
C ILE A 555 18.45 -19.54 4.80
N ALA A 556 17.69 -18.54 5.23
CA ALA A 556 17.38 -17.37 4.39
C ALA A 556 18.63 -16.57 3.99
N GLN A 557 19.70 -16.57 4.81
CA GLN A 557 20.95 -15.89 4.46
C GLN A 557 21.64 -16.49 3.23
N LEU A 558 21.50 -17.80 3.02
CA LEU A 558 22.09 -18.51 1.87
C LEU A 558 21.50 -18.06 0.53
N TYR A 559 20.32 -17.42 0.54
CA TYR A 559 19.59 -16.94 -0.63
C TYR A 559 19.68 -15.41 -0.83
N ARG A 560 20.56 -14.72 -0.09
CA ARG A 560 20.69 -13.23 -0.04
C ARG A 560 20.98 -12.47 -1.33
N GLY A 561 21.29 -13.14 -2.45
CA GLY A 561 21.39 -12.47 -3.76
C GLY A 561 20.09 -11.79 -4.22
N GLU A 562 18.96 -12.13 -3.57
CA GLU A 562 17.61 -11.58 -3.79
C GLU A 562 17.19 -10.61 -2.68
N ARG A 563 18.15 -9.90 -2.06
CA ARG A 563 17.93 -9.10 -0.83
C ARG A 563 16.96 -7.92 -0.97
N GLN A 564 16.74 -7.38 -2.17
CA GLN A 564 15.86 -6.24 -2.36
C GLN A 564 14.37 -6.60 -2.28
N SER A 565 13.95 -7.81 -2.68
CA SER A 565 12.53 -8.18 -2.69
C SER A 565 11.99 -8.38 -1.27
N TRP A 566 12.72 -9.11 -0.41
CA TRP A 566 12.28 -9.38 0.96
C TRP A 566 12.48 -8.20 1.90
N GLN A 567 13.53 -7.39 1.72
CA GLN A 567 13.63 -6.13 2.48
C GLN A 567 12.61 -5.10 2.00
N ALA A 568 12.23 -5.02 0.73
CA ALA A 568 11.12 -4.15 0.32
C ALA A 568 9.74 -4.67 0.79
N LEU A 569 9.56 -6.00 0.87
CA LEU A 569 8.34 -6.64 1.40
C LEU A 569 8.24 -6.57 2.94
N LEU A 570 9.37 -6.62 3.66
CA LEU A 570 9.43 -6.58 5.13
C LEU A 570 9.73 -5.18 5.69
N GLN A 571 10.42 -4.31 4.95
CA GLN A 571 10.67 -2.91 5.31
C GLN A 571 9.61 -2.00 4.69
N THR A 572 8.40 -2.07 5.23
CA THR A 572 7.74 -0.80 5.52
C THR A 572 8.35 -0.30 6.82
N LYS A 573 9.04 0.85 6.75
CA LYS A 573 9.63 1.63 7.86
C LYS A 573 9.22 1.10 9.22
N ALA A 574 10.18 0.62 10.00
CA ALA A 574 10.01 0.47 11.44
C ALA A 574 9.44 1.78 11.98
N GLN A 575 8.12 1.80 12.22
CA GLN A 575 7.48 2.86 12.98
C GLN A 575 7.88 2.61 14.42
N GLU A 576 8.86 3.37 14.89
CA GLU A 576 9.12 3.51 16.31
C GLU A 576 7.79 3.94 16.97
N GLY A 577 7.14 3.00 17.69
CA GLY A 577 5.96 3.28 18.52
C GLY A 577 4.64 2.58 18.17
N GLY A 578 4.57 1.69 17.16
CA GLY A 578 3.36 0.90 16.87
C GLY A 578 3.11 -0.26 17.84
N ASN A 579 1.85 -0.65 18.07
CA ASN A 579 1.50 -1.85 18.84
C ASN A 579 2.10 -3.08 18.15
N GLN A 580 3.13 -3.64 18.77
CA GLN A 580 4.00 -4.68 18.20
C GLN A 580 3.20 -5.92 17.74
N VAL A 581 2.08 -6.20 18.40
CA VAL A 581 1.17 -7.31 18.06
C VAL A 581 0.48 -7.10 16.70
N ALA A 582 0.05 -5.88 16.39
CA ALA A 582 -0.61 -5.56 15.12
C ALA A 582 0.39 -5.59 13.95
N GLN A 583 1.63 -5.19 14.22
CA GLN A 583 2.73 -5.25 13.24
C GLN A 583 3.12 -6.71 12.94
N LEU A 584 3.16 -7.57 13.95
CA LEU A 584 3.40 -9.01 13.81
C LEU A 584 2.26 -9.73 13.07
N GLN A 585 0.99 -9.43 13.39
CA GLN A 585 -0.17 -9.99 12.68
C GLN A 585 -0.20 -9.57 11.20
N THR A 586 0.15 -8.32 10.91
CA THR A 586 0.19 -7.80 9.54
C THR A 586 1.33 -8.42 8.73
N SER A 587 2.48 -8.67 9.34
CA SER A 587 3.60 -9.36 8.69
C SER A 587 3.28 -10.83 8.44
N ALA A 588 2.66 -11.53 9.40
CA ALA A 588 2.24 -12.92 9.25
C ALA A 588 1.16 -13.10 8.17
N SER A 589 0.17 -12.22 8.12
CA SER A 589 -0.89 -12.27 7.10
C SER A 589 -0.34 -12.03 5.69
N ARG A 590 0.60 -11.10 5.54
CA ARG A 590 1.25 -10.82 4.26
C ARG A 590 2.16 -11.96 3.79
N MET A 591 2.75 -12.70 4.71
CA MET A 591 3.60 -13.85 4.38
C MET A 591 2.76 -15.07 3.96
N MET A 592 1.57 -15.24 4.57
CA MET A 592 0.54 -16.17 4.08
C MET A 592 0.03 -15.81 2.69
N ASP A 593 0.00 -14.51 2.36
CA ASP A 593 -0.42 -14.03 1.04
C ASP A 593 0.56 -14.32 -0.09
N LEU A 594 1.82 -14.67 0.23
CA LEU A 594 2.85 -15.10 -0.73
C LEU A 594 2.80 -16.59 -1.05
N LEU A 595 2.02 -17.38 -0.31
CA LEU A 595 1.84 -18.80 -0.59
C LEU A 595 0.86 -18.99 -1.76
N PRO A 596 1.14 -19.92 -2.68
CA PRO A 596 0.21 -20.36 -3.71
C PRO A 596 -1.19 -20.64 -3.18
N ASP A 597 -2.21 -20.28 -3.96
CA ASP A 597 -3.61 -20.19 -3.51
C ASP A 597 -4.18 -21.55 -3.05
N ARG A 598 -3.63 -22.67 -3.57
CA ARG A 598 -3.95 -24.04 -3.14
C ARG A 598 -3.29 -24.42 -1.82
N LEU A 599 -2.07 -23.97 -1.56
CA LEU A 599 -1.32 -24.26 -0.33
C LEU A 599 -1.95 -23.55 0.86
N ARG A 600 -2.43 -22.31 0.67
CA ARG A 600 -3.17 -21.52 1.66
C ARG A 600 -4.49 -22.17 2.12
N ARG A 601 -5.08 -23.04 1.28
CA ARG A 601 -6.40 -23.66 1.50
C ARG A 601 -6.34 -25.14 1.84
N SER A 602 -5.17 -25.77 1.81
CA SER A 602 -5.05 -27.20 2.12
C SER A 602 -4.99 -27.43 3.63
N SER A 603 -5.95 -28.19 4.16
CA SER A 603 -6.03 -28.51 5.59
C SER A 603 -4.83 -29.31 6.08
N LYS A 604 -4.20 -30.11 5.20
CA LYS A 604 -2.98 -30.89 5.49
C LYS A 604 -1.75 -30.01 5.76
N TRP A 605 -1.63 -28.85 5.09
CA TRP A 605 -0.52 -27.92 5.36
C TRP A 605 -0.76 -27.03 6.59
N LEU A 606 -2.01 -26.65 6.87
CA LEU A 606 -2.37 -25.93 8.09
C LEU A 606 -2.23 -26.81 9.34
N ALA A 607 -2.49 -28.12 9.21
CA ALA A 607 -2.29 -29.11 10.27
C ALA A 607 -0.82 -29.46 10.52
N ALA A 608 0.07 -29.23 9.56
CA ALA A 608 1.49 -29.56 9.68
C ALA A 608 2.34 -28.53 10.46
N GLY A 609 1.75 -27.43 10.97
CA GLY A 609 2.35 -26.46 11.93
C GLY A 609 3.59 -25.66 11.46
N ALA A 610 4.28 -26.15 10.43
CA ALA A 610 5.65 -25.87 10.07
C ALA A 610 5.91 -24.45 9.53
N LEU A 611 5.01 -23.91 8.71
CA LEU A 611 5.21 -22.57 8.12
C LEU A 611 4.74 -21.46 9.07
N THR A 612 3.67 -21.68 9.83
CA THR A 612 3.13 -20.68 10.76
C THR A 612 4.05 -20.45 11.96
N GLY A 613 4.67 -21.53 12.48
CA GLY A 613 5.68 -21.46 13.55
C GLY A 613 7.00 -20.81 13.09
N ALA A 614 7.51 -21.21 11.92
CA ALA A 614 8.72 -20.63 11.32
C ALA A 614 8.60 -19.12 11.04
N MET A 615 7.44 -18.69 10.53
CA MET A 615 7.18 -17.28 10.19
C MET A 615 7.00 -16.39 11.44
N GLY A 616 6.40 -16.91 12.52
CA GLY A 616 6.33 -16.22 13.81
C GLY A 616 7.71 -16.03 14.45
N CYS A 617 8.58 -17.03 14.31
CA CYS A 617 9.94 -17.04 14.85
C CYS A 617 10.85 -16.04 14.12
N VAL A 618 10.80 -15.95 12.78
CA VAL A 618 11.58 -14.98 11.99
C VAL A 618 11.20 -13.53 12.34
N ALA A 619 9.91 -13.25 12.57
CA ALA A 619 9.43 -11.92 12.93
C ALA A 619 9.89 -11.47 14.32
N ALA A 620 9.86 -12.37 15.32
CA ALA A 620 10.40 -12.11 16.66
C ALA A 620 11.92 -11.86 16.66
N SER A 621 12.64 -12.49 15.73
CA SER A 621 14.10 -12.45 15.66
C SER A 621 14.68 -11.13 15.11
N THR A 622 13.84 -10.25 14.53
CA THR A 622 14.29 -8.97 13.93
C THR A 622 14.15 -7.76 14.87
N LEU A 623 13.61 -7.96 16.08
CA LEU A 623 13.36 -6.89 17.05
C LEU A 623 14.16 -7.14 18.33
N VAL A 624 15.40 -6.65 18.38
CA VAL A 624 16.20 -6.63 19.61
C VAL A 624 15.72 -5.47 20.49
N THR A 625 14.73 -5.71 21.36
CA THR A 625 14.51 -4.89 22.57
C THR A 625 14.08 -5.75 23.76
N PRO A 626 14.57 -5.48 24.99
CA PRO A 626 14.24 -6.24 26.20
C PRO A 626 12.73 -6.31 26.53
N ALA A 627 11.91 -5.41 25.98
CA ALA A 627 10.46 -5.39 26.16
C ALA A 627 9.74 -6.60 25.50
N ALA A 628 10.35 -7.24 24.50
CA ALA A 628 9.75 -8.39 23.81
C ALA A 628 9.72 -9.67 24.69
N ILE A 629 10.60 -9.76 25.70
CA ILE A 629 10.66 -10.91 26.62
C ILE A 629 9.46 -10.93 27.58
N ALA A 630 8.90 -9.75 27.91
CA ALA A 630 7.75 -9.63 28.80
C ALA A 630 6.40 -10.02 28.14
N ALA A 631 6.35 -10.14 26.81
CA ALA A 631 5.14 -10.49 26.05
C ALA A 631 5.07 -11.98 25.64
N LEU A 632 6.09 -12.78 25.96
CA LEU A 632 6.17 -14.21 25.65
C LEU A 632 5.00 -15.07 26.22
N PRO A 633 4.43 -14.79 27.41
CA PRO A 633 3.32 -15.59 27.94
C PRO A 633 2.01 -15.45 27.13
N ALA A 634 1.82 -14.35 26.38
CA ALA A 634 0.60 -14.11 25.62
C ALA A 634 0.51 -14.93 24.33
N TRP A 635 1.64 -15.42 23.81
CA TRP A 635 1.70 -16.19 22.56
C TRP A 635 1.53 -17.71 22.75
N VAL A 636 1.90 -18.25 23.92
CA VAL A 636 1.61 -19.66 24.28
C VAL A 636 0.10 -19.91 24.36
N GLY A 637 -0.68 -18.90 24.78
CA GLY A 637 -2.14 -18.98 24.85
C GLY A 637 -2.85 -19.03 23.49
N LEU A 638 -2.28 -18.44 22.44
CA LEU A 638 -2.94 -18.38 21.13
C LEU A 638 -2.72 -19.65 20.29
N GLY A 639 -1.54 -20.27 20.41
CA GLY A 639 -1.26 -21.59 19.83
C GLY A 639 -2.09 -22.69 20.49
N ALA A 640 -2.23 -22.66 21.82
CA ALA A 640 -3.09 -23.57 22.58
C ALA A 640 -4.58 -23.38 22.25
N ALA A 641 -5.05 -22.14 22.04
CA ALA A 641 -6.45 -21.87 21.69
C ALA A 641 -6.82 -22.35 20.27
N ILE A 642 -5.91 -22.25 19.31
CA ILE A 642 -6.13 -22.75 17.94
C ILE A 642 -6.03 -24.28 17.89
N SER A 643 -5.08 -24.87 18.63
CA SER A 643 -4.97 -26.33 18.77
C SER A 643 -6.17 -26.95 19.50
N ALA A 644 -6.71 -26.27 20.52
CA ALA A 644 -7.92 -26.70 21.24
C ALA A 644 -9.19 -26.56 20.39
N ALA A 645 -9.25 -25.59 19.48
CA ALA A 645 -10.36 -25.42 18.54
C ALA A 645 -10.38 -26.48 17.42
N LEU A 646 -9.23 -27.10 17.12
CA LEU A 646 -9.09 -28.13 16.08
C LEU A 646 -9.06 -29.57 16.61
N GLN A 647 -8.95 -29.76 17.93
CA GLN A 647 -8.98 -31.07 18.59
C GLN A 647 -10.21 -31.97 18.32
N PRO A 648 -11.41 -31.49 17.91
CA PRO A 648 -12.52 -32.41 17.65
C PRO A 648 -12.39 -33.28 16.38
N LEU A 649 -11.36 -33.07 15.54
CA LEU A 649 -11.26 -33.68 14.20
C LEU A 649 -10.15 -34.73 14.03
N MET A 650 -9.42 -35.10 15.08
CA MET A 650 -8.38 -36.14 15.00
C MET A 650 -8.72 -37.34 15.91
N PRO A 651 -8.55 -38.59 15.42
CA PRO A 651 -8.69 -39.75 16.29
C PRO A 651 -7.60 -39.73 17.36
N LYS A 652 -8.04 -39.79 18.61
CA LYS A 652 -7.21 -39.79 19.82
C LYS A 652 -6.26 -41.00 19.77
N ARG A 653 -4.96 -40.79 19.52
CA ARG A 653 -3.95 -41.85 19.69
C ARG A 653 -3.81 -42.11 21.20
N GLU A 654 -4.07 -43.34 21.61
CA GLU A 654 -3.77 -43.81 22.96
C GLU A 654 -2.27 -43.72 23.23
N ASN A 655 -1.91 -43.01 24.29
CA ASN A 655 -0.54 -42.87 24.77
C ASN A 655 -0.06 -44.21 25.33
N VAL A 656 0.75 -44.93 24.55
CA VAL A 656 1.63 -45.96 25.09
C VAL A 656 2.90 -45.25 25.58
N ILE A 657 3.12 -45.30 26.88
CA ILE A 657 4.29 -44.71 27.56
C ILE A 657 5.55 -45.46 27.08
N ALA A 658 6.39 -44.78 26.32
CA ALA A 658 7.73 -45.21 25.93
C ALA A 658 8.72 -44.06 26.23
N PRO A 659 10.00 -44.36 26.53
CA PRO A 659 10.91 -43.41 27.16
C PRO A 659 11.18 -42.20 26.27
N GLU A 660 11.26 -41.04 26.92
CA GLU A 660 11.46 -39.67 26.43
C GLU A 660 12.47 -39.61 25.26
N ARG A 661 11.98 -39.80 24.03
CA ARG A 661 12.72 -39.55 22.79
C ARG A 661 12.32 -38.17 22.30
N ILE A 662 13.32 -37.32 22.08
CA ILE A 662 13.14 -36.00 21.47
C ILE A 662 12.52 -36.20 20.08
N ASP A 663 11.38 -35.58 19.82
CA ASP A 663 10.75 -35.57 18.50
C ASP A 663 11.16 -34.30 17.75
N LEU A 664 12.04 -34.44 16.75
CA LEU A 664 12.54 -33.33 15.93
C LEU A 664 11.83 -33.27 14.57
N THR A 665 10.81 -34.10 14.36
CA THR A 665 10.17 -34.31 13.06
C THR A 665 9.62 -33.01 12.49
N GLU A 666 8.87 -32.25 13.30
CA GLU A 666 8.24 -31.00 12.86
C GLU A 666 9.28 -29.90 12.57
N ALA A 667 10.26 -29.73 13.45
CA ALA A 667 11.31 -28.73 13.30
C ALA A 667 12.15 -28.96 12.03
N VAL A 668 12.59 -30.20 11.77
CA VAL A 668 13.39 -30.55 10.58
C VAL A 668 12.56 -30.41 9.30
N ASN A 669 11.32 -30.90 9.32
CA ASN A 669 10.45 -30.83 8.16
C ASN A 669 10.12 -29.38 7.80
N SER A 670 9.87 -28.52 8.80
CA SER A 670 9.63 -27.09 8.59
C SER A 670 10.79 -26.38 7.91
N ALA A 671 12.01 -26.59 8.41
CA ALA A 671 13.21 -25.96 7.88
C ALA A 671 13.56 -26.48 6.48
N ALA A 672 13.35 -27.77 6.22
CA ALA A 672 13.58 -28.37 4.90
C ALA A 672 12.61 -27.82 3.85
N LEU A 673 11.33 -27.73 4.18
CA LEU A 673 10.31 -27.17 3.29
C LEU A 673 10.56 -25.68 3.03
N PHE A 674 10.96 -24.92 4.05
CA PHE A 674 11.35 -23.52 3.90
C PHE A 674 12.52 -23.36 2.91
N ALA A 675 13.56 -24.20 3.01
CA ALA A 675 14.68 -24.19 2.07
C ALA A 675 14.25 -24.56 0.63
N ILE A 676 13.37 -25.55 0.46
CA ILE A 676 12.85 -25.95 -0.86
C ILE A 676 12.01 -24.83 -1.49
N VAL A 677 11.14 -24.18 -0.71
CA VAL A 677 10.34 -23.04 -1.19
C VAL A 677 11.24 -21.88 -1.63
N LEU A 678 12.33 -21.62 -0.91
CA LEU A 678 13.33 -20.62 -1.29
C LEU A 678 14.09 -21.01 -2.56
N GLU A 679 14.42 -22.29 -2.74
CA GLU A 679 15.09 -22.80 -3.95
C GLU A 679 14.20 -22.71 -5.21
N LEU A 680 12.87 -22.77 -5.04
CA LEU A 680 11.91 -22.72 -6.14
C LEU A 680 11.42 -21.29 -6.48
N GLN A 681 11.94 -20.26 -5.80
CA GLN A 681 11.61 -18.86 -6.10
C GLN A 681 11.95 -18.50 -7.55
N GLY A 682 11.11 -17.65 -8.16
CA GLY A 682 11.25 -17.22 -9.56
C GLY A 682 10.61 -18.15 -10.60
N ARG A 683 9.97 -19.24 -10.18
CA ARG A 683 9.14 -20.12 -11.03
C ARG A 683 7.67 -19.72 -10.97
N ASP A 684 6.88 -20.14 -11.97
CA ASP A 684 5.44 -19.92 -11.94
C ASP A 684 4.74 -20.72 -10.83
N GLU A 685 3.62 -20.21 -10.34
CA GLU A 685 2.88 -20.76 -9.19
C GLU A 685 2.42 -22.21 -9.41
N ALA A 686 2.02 -22.55 -10.64
CA ALA A 686 1.57 -23.90 -10.98
C ALA A 686 2.74 -24.89 -10.93
N THR A 687 3.92 -24.48 -11.38
CA THR A 687 5.16 -25.26 -11.30
C THR A 687 5.65 -25.44 -9.87
N ILE A 688 5.65 -24.38 -9.05
CA ILE A 688 6.02 -24.47 -7.63
C ILE A 688 5.11 -25.46 -6.92
N THR A 689 3.79 -25.32 -7.11
CA THR A 689 2.79 -26.21 -6.48
C THR A 689 3.00 -27.66 -6.90
N ARG A 690 3.17 -27.94 -8.20
CA ARG A 690 3.39 -29.29 -8.71
C ARG A 690 4.67 -29.94 -8.15
N ILE A 691 5.76 -29.18 -8.05
CA ILE A 691 7.03 -29.68 -7.50
C ILE A 691 6.88 -29.96 -6.00
N ILE A 692 6.24 -29.06 -5.25
CA ILE A 692 5.99 -29.24 -3.81
C ILE A 692 5.06 -30.43 -3.56
N ASP A 693 4.01 -30.62 -4.35
CA ASP A 693 3.09 -31.76 -4.23
C ASP A 693 3.84 -33.10 -4.39
N GLN A 694 4.75 -33.18 -5.36
CA GLN A 694 5.57 -34.36 -5.65
C GLN A 694 6.67 -34.62 -4.60
N VAL A 695 7.16 -33.56 -3.96
CA VAL A 695 8.28 -33.66 -3.01
C VAL A 695 7.79 -33.85 -1.57
N ALA A 696 6.69 -33.18 -1.17
CA ALA A 696 6.29 -33.00 0.22
C ALA A 696 4.87 -33.52 0.59
N ILE A 697 3.88 -33.50 -0.31
CA ILE A 697 2.48 -33.76 0.08
C ILE A 697 2.14 -35.25 0.16
N GLU A 698 2.75 -36.08 -0.69
CA GLU A 698 2.42 -37.51 -0.73
C GLU A 698 3.09 -38.34 0.37
N ASN A 699 4.03 -37.78 1.14
CA ASN A 699 4.87 -38.56 2.06
C ASN A 699 5.22 -37.77 3.33
N GLU A 700 4.57 -38.10 4.45
CA GLU A 700 4.92 -37.57 5.78
C GLU A 700 6.35 -37.96 6.17
N PRO A 701 7.10 -37.08 6.88
CA PRO A 701 8.41 -37.43 7.40
C PRO A 701 8.32 -38.61 8.38
N PRO A 702 9.22 -39.60 8.32
CA PRO A 702 9.32 -40.61 9.37
C PRO A 702 9.73 -39.94 10.69
N PRO A 703 9.44 -40.54 11.86
CA PRO A 703 9.81 -39.94 13.15
C PRO A 703 11.32 -39.71 13.24
N ILE A 704 11.70 -38.44 13.38
CA ILE A 704 13.09 -37.98 13.40
C ILE A 704 13.52 -37.77 14.84
N ALA A 705 14.22 -38.76 15.39
CA ALA A 705 14.70 -38.73 16.77
C ALA A 705 16.20 -38.40 16.91
N ASN A 706 16.95 -38.34 15.80
CA ASN A 706 18.39 -38.06 15.82
C ASN A 706 18.89 -37.47 14.49
N PRO A 707 20.10 -36.86 14.46
CA PRO A 707 20.68 -36.28 13.24
C PRO A 707 20.89 -37.29 12.11
N ALA A 708 21.09 -38.58 12.40
CA ALA A 708 21.24 -39.61 11.37
C ALA A 708 19.92 -39.86 10.62
N ALA A 709 18.80 -39.96 11.34
CA ALA A 709 17.46 -40.06 10.77
C ALA A 709 17.09 -38.81 9.95
N ALA A 710 17.45 -37.63 10.47
CA ALA A 710 17.26 -36.38 9.74
C ALA A 710 18.06 -36.34 8.43
N ARG A 711 19.32 -36.81 8.44
CA ARG A 711 20.17 -36.89 7.25
C ARG A 711 19.57 -37.79 6.18
N THR A 712 19.11 -38.98 6.55
CA THR A 712 18.43 -39.91 5.62
C THR A 712 17.17 -39.29 5.02
N TRP A 713 16.38 -38.57 5.82
CA TRP A 713 15.20 -37.87 5.34
C TRP A 713 15.52 -36.72 4.38
N LEU A 714 16.48 -35.86 4.74
CA LEU A 714 16.93 -34.75 3.89
C LEU A 714 17.56 -35.23 2.58
N ASP A 715 18.31 -36.34 2.60
CA ASP A 715 18.84 -36.97 1.39
C ASP A 715 17.73 -37.50 0.48
N THR A 716 16.68 -38.09 1.07
CA THR A 716 15.50 -38.55 0.33
C THR A 716 14.74 -37.37 -0.29
N LEU A 717 14.54 -36.30 0.46
CA LEU A 717 13.92 -35.06 -0.04
C LEU A 717 14.74 -34.44 -1.18
N ARG A 718 16.07 -34.42 -1.06
CA ARG A 718 16.98 -33.95 -2.12
C ARG A 718 16.80 -34.77 -3.40
N GLN A 719 16.84 -36.10 -3.31
CA GLN A 719 16.65 -36.96 -4.48
C GLN A 719 15.30 -36.75 -5.16
N ARG A 720 14.23 -36.55 -4.39
CA ARG A 720 12.89 -36.24 -4.91
C ARG A 720 12.84 -34.89 -5.61
N LEU A 721 13.45 -33.87 -5.01
CA LEU A 721 13.58 -32.55 -5.62
C LEU A 721 14.33 -32.64 -6.95
N ASP A 722 15.41 -33.42 -7.01
CA ASP A 722 16.21 -33.63 -8.21
C ASP A 722 15.40 -34.30 -9.33
N LEU A 723 14.62 -35.33 -8.99
CA LEU A 723 13.72 -36.01 -9.92
C LEU A 723 12.61 -35.08 -10.42
N ALA A 724 12.01 -34.28 -9.54
CA ALA A 724 10.95 -33.33 -9.89
C ALA A 724 11.47 -32.22 -10.83
N LEU A 725 12.68 -31.70 -10.55
CA LEU A 725 13.35 -30.70 -11.38
C LEU A 725 13.85 -31.28 -12.71
N ALA A 726 14.30 -32.54 -12.74
CA ALA A 726 14.72 -33.21 -13.97
C ALA A 726 13.54 -33.42 -14.93
N ARG A 727 12.37 -33.81 -14.40
CA ARG A 727 11.13 -33.95 -15.18
C ARG A 727 10.63 -32.63 -15.76
N GLU A 728 10.89 -31.52 -15.09
CA GLU A 728 10.56 -30.19 -15.62
C GLU A 728 11.47 -29.79 -16.80
N ARG A 729 12.77 -30.10 -16.74
CA ARG A 729 13.73 -29.74 -17.81
C ARG A 729 13.52 -30.49 -19.13
N GLY A 730 12.79 -31.60 -19.10
CA GLY A 730 12.48 -32.42 -20.28
C GLY A 730 11.09 -32.19 -20.88
N ALA A 731 10.30 -31.26 -20.33
CA ALA A 731 8.94 -30.94 -20.75
C ALA A 731 8.86 -29.70 -21.64
#